data_AF-A0A2K8U5S0-F1
#
_entry.id   AF-A0A2K8U5S0-F1
#
_cell.length_a   1.000
_cell.length_b   1.000
_cell.length_c   1.000
_cell.angle_alpha   90.00
_cell.angle_beta   90.00
_cell.angle_gamma   90.00
#
_symmetry.space_group_name_H-M   'P 1'
#
loop_
_entity.id
_entity.type
_entity.pdbx_description
1 polymer ?
#
loop_
_entity_poly.entity_id
_entity_poly.type
_entity_poly.pdbx_seq_one_letter_code
_entity_poly.pdbx_strand_id
1 'polypeptide(L)'
;MVQALLISVRFLDGRFHGVGEWPPAPARLFQALICGGARGGTLPEDARAALAWLERLTVPVIAAQKGTRGQRYTMFVPNNDLDSVDGDPRDIGKIRAGKLVHPWLFDAAMPFFYGWLYDADDDQASNANVICNLAGEVYQFGWGVDVAWASGEVIDEPDLTDRLARYQGTLFRPTASGQGTFLDCPAIGSLASLEARFAAGRQRFTCQQEGKKTNVLFSQAPKAHFRSVAYDSPPSRWLFELRSMTADASFAPWPQEHAAALVVQLRDAANQRLADSLPDRAALIERVLIGRSASEADKGSRVRIVPLPSIGHVHADRGIRRVLVEVPTGCEIGAEDIAWAFSGLQVSLSFDVESGEILEETRLTRALDLSMLDHFGVASDEPNRLWRTVTPAALPERAARRRIEPGSLREEAKGGEERLQEHGRASTAVLQALRHAGIRAKVASIRLQREPFAAKGARAEAFSPGTRFAKERLWHVEVQFIDPVEGPLIIGDGRYLGLGLMEPVRRATEAFSFSIVDGLALHVNPEEVARALRRAVMSRVQERLDRGARLPAFFCGHTPSGEPLREGNHAHLAFAADLRRSRLLVLAPHLIEARAPTRQERGYLETLDAALEGLTDLRAGAAGRLLLEPLPVMPDEDRLFAPSQHWESVTDYRPTRHAKRVGPADALVIDVLAEMRRQGRPEPDVEVLEVRDGQRGGFAGRLRLRFKIAQAGPILIGRSRHFGGGLFRSVG
;
A
#
# COMPACT_ATOMS: atom_id res chain seq x y z
N MET A 1 -7.10 -27.42 -26.67
CA MET A 1 -6.88 -25.96 -26.59
C MET A 1 -7.32 -25.54 -25.21
N VAL A 2 -6.57 -24.71 -24.48
CA VAL A 2 -6.98 -24.31 -23.13
C VAL A 2 -8.15 -23.32 -23.24
N GLN A 3 -9.24 -23.60 -22.53
CA GLN A 3 -10.39 -22.72 -22.40
C GLN A 3 -10.57 -22.29 -20.95
N ALA A 4 -11.40 -21.27 -20.76
CA ALA A 4 -11.74 -20.72 -19.47
C ALA A 4 -13.25 -20.70 -19.26
N LEU A 5 -13.70 -21.20 -18.12
CA LEU A 5 -15.04 -20.95 -17.59
C LEU A 5 -14.98 -19.71 -16.71
N LEU A 6 -15.73 -18.67 -17.07
CA LEU A 6 -15.84 -17.42 -16.32
C LEU A 6 -17.26 -17.27 -15.76
N ILE A 7 -17.40 -17.22 -14.44
CA ILE A 7 -18.67 -16.88 -13.78
C ILE A 7 -18.59 -15.45 -13.25
N SER A 8 -19.52 -14.61 -13.69
CA SER A 8 -19.72 -13.25 -13.20
C SER A 8 -20.88 -13.22 -12.21
N VAL A 9 -20.67 -12.68 -11.02
CA VAL A 9 -21.70 -12.55 -9.97
C VAL A 9 -21.91 -11.08 -9.61
N ARG A 10 -23.17 -10.65 -9.56
CA ARG A 10 -23.53 -9.27 -9.21
C ARG A 10 -24.57 -9.27 -8.10
N PHE A 11 -24.29 -8.49 -7.06
CA PHE A 11 -25.20 -8.31 -5.93
C PHE A 11 -26.24 -7.22 -6.26
N LEU A 12 -27.41 -7.34 -5.66
CA LEU A 12 -28.46 -6.31 -5.73
C LEU A 12 -28.03 -5.03 -4.99
N ASP A 13 -27.37 -5.19 -3.83
CA ASP A 13 -26.85 -4.08 -3.03
C ASP A 13 -25.34 -4.24 -2.76
N GLY A 14 -24.71 -3.15 -2.28
CA GLY A 14 -23.27 -3.10 -2.04
C GLY A 14 -22.87 -3.73 -0.71
N ARG A 15 -23.53 -4.81 -0.29
CA ARG A 15 -23.36 -5.43 1.02
C ARG A 15 -23.22 -6.94 0.92
N PHE A 16 -22.34 -7.50 1.76
CA PHE A 16 -22.19 -8.94 1.90
C PHE A 16 -22.07 -9.31 3.38
N HIS A 17 -22.87 -10.27 3.83
CA HIS A 17 -23.02 -10.63 5.24
C HIS A 17 -22.28 -11.93 5.64
N GLY A 18 -21.43 -12.46 4.75
CA GLY A 18 -20.58 -13.62 5.07
C GLY A 18 -19.69 -13.42 6.28
N VAL A 19 -19.52 -14.47 7.08
CA VAL A 19 -18.71 -14.47 8.30
C VAL A 19 -17.31 -14.94 7.97
N GLY A 20 -16.31 -14.13 8.31
CA GLY A 20 -14.88 -14.50 8.24
C GLY A 20 -14.26 -14.56 6.84
N GLU A 21 -15.06 -14.69 5.78
CA GLU A 21 -14.57 -14.78 4.39
C GLU A 21 -14.65 -13.42 3.67
N TRP A 22 -13.56 -13.03 2.99
CA TRP A 22 -13.55 -11.99 1.96
C TRP A 22 -12.41 -12.25 0.99
N PRO A 23 -12.67 -12.25 -0.33
CA PRO A 23 -13.98 -12.16 -0.99
C PRO A 23 -14.86 -13.38 -0.67
N PRO A 24 -16.14 -13.41 -1.08
CA PRO A 24 -16.97 -14.61 -0.95
C PRO A 24 -16.26 -15.84 -1.55
N ALA A 25 -16.13 -16.92 -0.80
CA ALA A 25 -15.30 -18.06 -1.19
C ALA A 25 -15.89 -18.85 -2.38
N PRO A 26 -15.08 -19.54 -3.20
CA PRO A 26 -15.59 -20.39 -4.28
C PRO A 26 -16.58 -21.48 -3.81
N ALA A 27 -16.43 -21.99 -2.58
CA ALA A 27 -17.40 -22.89 -1.98
C ALA A 27 -18.81 -22.28 -1.83
N ARG A 28 -18.91 -20.96 -1.59
CA ARG A 28 -20.20 -20.26 -1.57
C ARG A 28 -20.84 -20.23 -2.95
N LEU A 29 -20.03 -20.06 -3.99
CA LEU A 29 -20.53 -20.00 -5.36
C LEU A 29 -21.01 -21.39 -5.78
N PHE A 30 -20.24 -22.42 -5.43
CA PHE A 30 -20.64 -23.81 -5.62
C PHE A 30 -21.99 -24.13 -4.95
N GLN A 31 -22.18 -23.71 -3.69
CA GLN A 31 -23.46 -23.84 -2.98
C GLN A 31 -24.59 -23.05 -3.66
N ALA A 32 -24.31 -21.84 -4.17
CA ALA A 32 -25.28 -21.01 -4.87
C ALA A 32 -25.73 -21.66 -6.19
N LEU A 33 -24.80 -22.23 -6.97
CA LEU A 33 -25.10 -22.97 -8.20
C LEU A 33 -25.99 -24.18 -7.93
N ILE A 34 -25.69 -24.95 -6.88
CA ILE A 34 -26.54 -26.06 -6.44
C ILE A 34 -27.93 -25.57 -6.05
N CYS A 35 -28.00 -24.49 -5.27
CA CYS A 35 -29.27 -23.98 -4.76
C CYS A 35 -30.16 -23.40 -5.88
N GLY A 36 -29.56 -22.79 -6.90
CA GLY A 36 -30.28 -22.30 -8.08
C GLY A 36 -30.74 -23.44 -9.00
N GLY A 37 -29.88 -24.44 -9.22
CA GLY A 37 -30.18 -25.58 -10.09
C GLY A 37 -31.15 -26.61 -9.51
N ALA A 38 -31.26 -26.70 -8.18
CA ALA A 38 -32.11 -27.70 -7.53
C ALA A 38 -33.60 -27.30 -7.58
N ARG A 39 -34.45 -28.20 -8.09
CA ARG A 39 -35.91 -28.06 -8.08
C ARG A 39 -36.53 -29.06 -7.12
N GLY A 40 -37.30 -28.59 -6.15
CA GLY A 40 -37.98 -29.47 -5.16
C GLY A 40 -37.03 -30.33 -4.31
N GLY A 41 -35.76 -29.94 -4.17
CA GLY A 41 -34.72 -30.71 -3.48
C GLY A 41 -34.02 -31.77 -4.33
N THR A 42 -34.24 -31.75 -5.65
CA THR A 42 -33.58 -32.64 -6.62
C THR A 42 -32.74 -31.84 -7.61
N LEU A 43 -31.52 -32.30 -7.88
CA LEU A 43 -30.66 -31.79 -8.95
C LEU A 43 -30.84 -32.65 -10.21
N PRO A 44 -31.02 -32.04 -11.39
CA PRO A 44 -30.92 -32.74 -12.67
C PRO A 44 -29.60 -33.49 -12.83
N GLU A 45 -29.60 -34.60 -13.58
CA GLU A 45 -28.43 -35.49 -13.68
C GLU A 45 -27.26 -34.85 -14.45
N ASP A 46 -27.55 -34.06 -15.48
CA ASP A 46 -26.59 -33.23 -16.20
C ASP A 46 -25.96 -32.17 -15.29
N ALA A 47 -26.78 -31.49 -14.47
CA ALA A 47 -26.31 -30.54 -13.47
C ALA A 47 -25.42 -31.22 -12.41
N ARG A 48 -25.81 -32.41 -11.95
CA ARG A 48 -25.01 -33.23 -11.00
C ARG A 48 -23.66 -33.60 -11.61
N ALA A 49 -23.64 -34.06 -12.86
CA ALA A 49 -22.42 -34.42 -13.58
C ALA A 49 -21.49 -33.21 -13.77
N ALA A 50 -22.06 -32.06 -14.17
CA ALA A 50 -21.30 -30.83 -14.38
C ALA A 50 -20.73 -30.26 -13.06
N LEU A 51 -21.49 -30.30 -11.97
CA LEU A 51 -21.02 -29.90 -10.64
C LEU A 51 -19.89 -30.83 -10.14
N ALA A 52 -20.02 -32.14 -10.37
CA ALA A 52 -18.95 -33.10 -10.06
C ALA A 52 -17.71 -32.89 -10.95
N TRP A 53 -17.87 -32.44 -12.19
CA TRP A 53 -16.76 -32.00 -13.04
C TRP A 53 -16.07 -30.75 -12.46
N LEU A 54 -16.83 -29.76 -12.00
CA LEU A 54 -16.28 -28.52 -11.43
C LEU A 54 -15.40 -28.78 -10.18
N GLU A 55 -15.71 -29.81 -9.39
CA GLU A 55 -14.88 -30.25 -8.25
C GLU A 55 -13.47 -30.73 -8.63
N ARG A 56 -13.28 -31.18 -9.88
CA ARG A 56 -12.02 -31.72 -10.38
C ARG A 56 -11.12 -30.64 -10.99
N LEU A 57 -11.67 -29.47 -11.29
CA LEU A 57 -10.90 -28.38 -11.88
C LEU A 57 -9.89 -27.80 -10.89
N THR A 58 -8.90 -27.11 -11.42
CA THR A 58 -8.01 -26.27 -10.63
C THR A 58 -8.81 -25.19 -9.91
N VAL A 59 -8.31 -24.74 -8.77
CA VAL A 59 -8.96 -23.68 -7.98
C VAL A 59 -9.01 -22.38 -8.79
N PRO A 60 -10.13 -21.63 -8.75
CA PRO A 60 -10.32 -20.49 -9.63
C PRO A 60 -9.45 -19.30 -9.25
N VAL A 61 -9.14 -18.44 -10.22
CA VAL A 61 -8.74 -17.05 -9.93
C VAL A 61 -10.00 -16.24 -9.65
N ILE A 62 -9.95 -15.36 -8.65
CA ILE A 62 -11.09 -14.52 -8.27
C ILE A 62 -10.74 -13.06 -8.58
N ALA A 63 -11.61 -12.34 -9.27
CA ALA A 63 -11.57 -10.88 -9.31
C ALA A 63 -12.70 -10.34 -8.44
N ALA A 64 -12.34 -9.63 -7.37
CA ALA A 64 -13.29 -9.09 -6.43
C ALA A 64 -13.03 -7.62 -6.16
N GLN A 65 -14.07 -6.88 -5.87
CA GLN A 65 -13.95 -5.46 -5.62
C GLN A 65 -13.16 -5.17 -4.34
N LYS A 66 -12.73 -3.92 -4.19
CA LYS A 66 -12.22 -3.45 -2.89
C LYS A 66 -13.37 -3.43 -1.89
N GLY A 67 -13.28 -4.27 -0.86
CA GLY A 67 -14.23 -4.31 0.25
C GLY A 67 -13.73 -3.52 1.44
N THR A 68 -14.65 -2.85 2.13
CA THR A 68 -14.38 -2.24 3.44
C THR A 68 -15.34 -2.80 4.48
N ARG A 69 -14.88 -2.89 5.73
CA ARG A 69 -15.74 -3.33 6.83
C ARG A 69 -16.73 -2.23 7.21
N GLY A 70 -18.02 -2.53 7.14
CA GLY A 70 -19.09 -1.64 7.60
C GLY A 70 -19.24 -1.62 9.12
N GLN A 71 -20.15 -0.79 9.63
CA GLN A 71 -20.43 -0.74 11.07
C GLN A 71 -20.96 -2.09 11.59
N ARG A 72 -20.50 -2.50 12.78
CA ARG A 72 -21.04 -3.67 13.47
C ARG A 72 -22.43 -3.36 14.03
N TYR A 73 -23.39 -4.25 13.80
CA TYR A 73 -24.72 -4.15 14.38
C TYR A 73 -25.24 -5.53 14.78
N THR A 74 -26.23 -5.58 15.67
CA THR A 74 -26.83 -6.82 16.16
C THR A 74 -28.24 -6.95 15.60
N MET A 75 -28.52 -8.06 14.92
CA MET A 75 -29.88 -8.45 14.54
C MET A 75 -30.46 -9.36 15.60
N PHE A 76 -31.64 -9.03 16.10
CA PHE A 76 -32.37 -9.89 17.05
C PHE A 76 -33.39 -10.74 16.31
N VAL A 77 -33.19 -12.05 16.32
CA VAL A 77 -34.12 -13.02 15.72
C VAL A 77 -34.76 -13.87 16.83
N PRO A 78 -36.06 -14.18 16.73
CA PRO A 78 -36.69 -15.13 17.64
C PRO A 78 -35.94 -16.46 17.59
N ASN A 79 -35.61 -17.01 18.75
CA ASN A 79 -35.22 -18.41 18.83
C ASN A 79 -36.49 -19.26 18.65
N ASN A 80 -36.43 -20.38 17.92
CA ASN A 80 -37.58 -21.28 17.71
C ASN A 80 -37.86 -22.09 19.00
N ASP A 81 -38.15 -21.38 20.09
CA ASP A 81 -38.33 -21.91 21.44
C ASP A 81 -39.48 -21.15 22.13
N LEU A 82 -40.61 -21.04 21.43
CA LEU A 82 -41.81 -20.38 21.96
C LEU A 82 -42.36 -21.12 23.19
N ASP A 83 -42.09 -22.42 23.27
CA ASP A 83 -42.49 -23.29 24.38
C ASP A 83 -41.79 -22.90 25.70
N SER A 84 -40.58 -22.32 25.64
CA SER A 84 -39.91 -21.74 26.82
C SER A 84 -40.62 -20.51 27.42
N VAL A 85 -41.61 -19.96 26.70
CA VAL A 85 -42.44 -18.82 27.12
C VAL A 85 -43.94 -19.13 26.97
N ASP A 86 -44.33 -20.35 27.32
CA ASP A 86 -45.73 -20.84 27.35
C ASP A 86 -46.47 -20.75 26.00
N GLY A 87 -45.73 -20.60 24.89
CA GLY A 87 -46.30 -20.56 23.54
C GLY A 87 -47.03 -19.26 23.19
N ASP A 88 -46.95 -18.19 23.99
CA ASP A 88 -47.62 -16.92 23.71
C ASP A 88 -46.80 -16.08 22.70
N PRO A 89 -47.32 -15.81 21.48
CA PRO A 89 -46.62 -15.00 20.50
C PRO A 89 -46.30 -13.56 20.96
N ARG A 90 -47.03 -13.04 21.97
CA ARG A 90 -46.77 -11.72 22.56
C ARG A 90 -45.45 -11.67 23.34
N ASP A 91 -44.97 -12.82 23.80
CA ASP A 91 -43.76 -12.96 24.61
C ASP A 91 -42.50 -13.30 23.81
N ILE A 92 -42.57 -13.29 22.47
CA ILE A 92 -41.44 -13.48 21.56
C ILE A 92 -40.24 -12.57 21.88
N GLY A 93 -40.48 -11.39 22.47
CA GLY A 93 -39.42 -10.46 22.89
C GLY A 93 -38.43 -11.08 23.90
N LYS A 94 -38.87 -12.03 24.72
CA LYS A 94 -38.08 -12.68 25.78
C LYS A 94 -37.12 -13.74 25.26
N ILE A 95 -37.34 -14.26 24.04
CA ILE A 95 -36.57 -15.37 23.44
C ILE A 95 -35.74 -14.93 22.22
N ARG A 96 -35.42 -13.63 22.13
CA ARG A 96 -34.61 -13.10 21.02
C ARG A 96 -33.14 -13.43 21.22
N ALA A 97 -32.54 -14.08 20.24
CA ALA A 97 -31.10 -14.27 20.17
C ALA A 97 -30.47 -13.16 19.32
N GLY A 98 -29.47 -12.48 19.87
CA GLY A 98 -28.68 -11.49 19.15
C GLY A 98 -27.66 -12.16 18.23
N LYS A 99 -27.72 -11.87 16.93
CA LYS A 99 -26.69 -12.23 15.96
C LYS A 99 -25.88 -10.99 15.62
N LEU A 100 -24.58 -11.02 15.97
CA LEU A 100 -23.65 -9.95 15.61
C LEU A 100 -23.34 -10.04 14.11
N VAL A 101 -23.47 -8.92 13.42
CA VAL A 101 -23.29 -8.81 11.97
C VAL A 101 -22.26 -7.73 11.70
N HIS A 102 -21.34 -8.03 10.77
CA HIS A 102 -20.29 -7.11 10.36
C HIS A 102 -20.15 -7.16 8.83
N PRO A 103 -20.99 -6.43 8.09
CA PRO A 103 -21.06 -6.56 6.65
C PRO A 103 -19.78 -6.02 5.99
N TRP A 104 -19.47 -6.56 4.83
CA TRP A 104 -18.58 -5.93 3.88
C TRP A 104 -19.36 -4.95 3.00
N LEU A 105 -18.78 -3.78 2.75
CA LEU A 105 -19.30 -2.73 1.88
C LEU A 105 -18.44 -2.65 0.61
N PHE A 106 -19.08 -2.57 -0.55
CA PHE A 106 -18.45 -2.50 -1.87
C PHE A 106 -19.37 -1.83 -2.91
N ASP A 107 -18.87 -1.62 -4.13
CA ASP A 107 -19.62 -0.99 -5.23
C ASP A 107 -20.47 -2.01 -6.01
N ALA A 108 -21.77 -2.06 -5.77
CA ALA A 108 -22.68 -2.99 -6.45
C ALA A 108 -22.69 -2.86 -7.99
N ALA A 109 -22.15 -1.79 -8.58
CA ALA A 109 -22.04 -1.65 -10.02
C ALA A 109 -21.03 -2.61 -10.66
N MET A 110 -20.03 -3.07 -9.90
CA MET A 110 -18.96 -3.94 -10.40
C MET A 110 -19.25 -5.42 -10.08
N PRO A 111 -19.15 -6.35 -11.03
CA PRO A 111 -19.35 -7.77 -10.74
C PRO A 111 -18.11 -8.40 -10.08
N PHE A 112 -18.30 -9.50 -9.36
CA PHE A 112 -17.25 -10.45 -9.00
C PHE A 112 -17.01 -11.42 -10.16
N PHE A 113 -15.77 -11.85 -10.37
CA PHE A 113 -15.41 -12.86 -11.37
C PHE A 113 -14.76 -14.06 -10.71
N TYR A 114 -15.12 -15.26 -11.16
CA TYR A 114 -14.48 -16.53 -10.81
C TYR A 114 -14.11 -17.24 -12.12
N GLY A 115 -12.81 -17.47 -12.34
CA GLY A 115 -12.29 -18.02 -13.58
C GLY A 115 -11.55 -19.34 -13.37
N TRP A 116 -11.95 -20.39 -14.10
CA TRP A 116 -11.31 -21.70 -14.13
C TRP A 116 -10.69 -21.95 -15.49
N LEU A 117 -9.44 -22.43 -15.53
CA LEU A 117 -8.84 -22.97 -16.75
C LEU A 117 -9.08 -24.47 -16.83
N TYR A 118 -9.37 -24.96 -18.03
CA TYR A 118 -9.53 -26.39 -18.32
C TYR A 118 -9.07 -26.72 -19.75
N ASP A 119 -8.64 -27.97 -19.95
CA ASP A 119 -8.28 -28.48 -21.26
C ASP A 119 -9.55 -28.81 -22.04
N ALA A 120 -9.81 -28.09 -23.13
CA ALA A 120 -11.05 -28.29 -23.88
C ALA A 120 -11.05 -29.61 -24.65
N ASP A 121 -12.02 -30.46 -24.31
CA ASP A 121 -12.57 -31.55 -25.10
C ASP A 121 -14.11 -31.42 -25.12
N ASP A 122 -14.79 -32.22 -25.94
CA ASP A 122 -16.24 -32.12 -26.13
C ASP A 122 -17.03 -32.34 -24.83
N ASP A 123 -16.58 -33.25 -23.96
CA ASP A 123 -17.24 -33.56 -22.69
C ASP A 123 -17.05 -32.42 -21.68
N GLN A 124 -15.84 -31.85 -21.59
CA GLN A 124 -15.54 -30.73 -20.70
C GLN A 124 -16.24 -29.45 -21.15
N ALA A 125 -16.29 -29.18 -22.45
CA ALA A 125 -17.02 -28.04 -23.00
C ALA A 125 -18.53 -28.16 -22.73
N SER A 126 -19.09 -29.36 -22.85
CA SER A 126 -20.50 -29.63 -22.49
C SER A 126 -20.77 -29.34 -21.00
N ASN A 127 -19.93 -29.86 -20.11
CA ASN A 127 -20.04 -29.59 -18.66
C ASN A 127 -19.91 -28.09 -18.34
N ALA A 128 -18.98 -27.38 -18.98
CA ALA A 128 -18.82 -25.93 -18.80
C ALA A 128 -20.09 -25.16 -19.18
N ASN A 129 -20.73 -25.52 -20.30
CA ASN A 129 -21.99 -24.92 -20.73
C ASN A 129 -23.14 -25.17 -19.75
N VAL A 130 -23.21 -26.38 -19.16
CA VAL A 130 -24.19 -26.69 -18.11
C VAL A 130 -23.95 -25.81 -16.87
N ILE A 131 -22.69 -25.60 -16.46
CA ILE A 131 -22.37 -24.67 -15.36
C ILE A 131 -22.77 -23.23 -15.72
N CYS A 132 -22.57 -22.79 -16.96
CA CYS A 132 -23.02 -21.46 -17.40
C CYS A 132 -24.54 -21.29 -17.27
N ASN A 133 -25.32 -22.32 -17.63
CA ASN A 133 -26.77 -22.31 -17.44
C ASN A 133 -27.15 -22.27 -15.96
N LEU A 134 -26.48 -23.05 -15.11
CA LEU A 134 -26.69 -23.03 -13.66
C LEU A 134 -26.36 -21.68 -13.03
N ALA A 135 -25.36 -20.96 -13.54
CA ALA A 135 -25.06 -19.61 -13.08
C ALA A 135 -26.24 -18.65 -13.30
N GLY A 136 -26.98 -18.81 -14.40
CA GLY A 136 -28.20 -18.03 -14.69
C GLY A 136 -29.36 -18.27 -13.72
N GLU A 137 -29.34 -19.37 -12.96
CA GLU A 137 -30.36 -19.72 -11.96
C GLU A 137 -30.00 -19.22 -10.54
N VAL A 138 -28.85 -18.57 -10.37
CA VAL A 138 -28.43 -18.00 -9.07
C VAL A 138 -29.30 -16.79 -8.72
N TYR A 139 -29.89 -16.82 -7.52
CA TYR A 139 -30.70 -15.73 -6.97
C TYR A 139 -30.19 -15.22 -5.60
N GLN A 140 -29.19 -15.89 -5.01
CA GLN A 140 -28.58 -15.53 -3.73
C GLN A 140 -27.11 -15.96 -3.69
N PHE A 141 -26.26 -15.18 -3.02
CA PHE A 141 -24.83 -15.48 -2.89
C PHE A 141 -24.28 -15.08 -1.51
N GLY A 142 -24.44 -15.97 -0.52
CA GLY A 142 -24.06 -15.71 0.86
C GLY A 142 -25.15 -16.13 1.84
N TRP A 143 -25.63 -15.18 2.63
CA TRP A 143 -26.83 -15.34 3.46
C TRP A 143 -28.09 -15.12 2.61
N GLY A 144 -29.26 -15.54 3.11
CA GLY A 144 -30.53 -15.34 2.37
C GLY A 144 -30.93 -13.87 2.15
N VAL A 145 -30.22 -12.92 2.77
CA VAL A 145 -30.38 -11.47 2.53
C VAL A 145 -29.42 -10.94 1.47
N ASP A 146 -28.43 -11.74 1.05
CA ASP A 146 -27.43 -11.41 0.05
C ASP A 146 -27.95 -11.77 -1.35
N VAL A 147 -28.93 -11.01 -1.84
CA VAL A 147 -29.55 -11.23 -3.16
C VAL A 147 -28.53 -10.92 -4.25
N ALA A 148 -28.33 -11.87 -5.17
CA ALA A 148 -27.37 -11.76 -6.26
C ALA A 148 -27.81 -12.58 -7.47
N TRP A 149 -27.35 -12.20 -8.65
CA TRP A 149 -27.51 -12.98 -9.89
C TRP A 149 -26.15 -13.24 -10.52
N ALA A 150 -26.07 -14.28 -11.34
CA ALA A 150 -24.83 -14.62 -12.02
C ALA A 150 -25.05 -14.94 -13.51
N SER A 151 -23.95 -14.88 -14.27
CA SER A 151 -23.88 -15.34 -15.65
C SER A 151 -22.59 -16.11 -15.86
N GLY A 152 -22.63 -17.18 -16.65
CA GLY A 152 -21.44 -17.93 -17.05
C GLY A 152 -21.10 -17.73 -18.52
N GLU A 153 -19.81 -17.71 -18.83
CA GLU A 153 -19.28 -17.63 -20.18
C GLU A 153 -18.15 -18.66 -20.34
N VAL A 154 -18.06 -19.28 -21.52
CA VAL A 154 -16.90 -20.05 -21.96
C VAL A 154 -16.09 -19.15 -22.90
N ILE A 155 -14.85 -18.84 -22.51
CA ILE A 155 -13.93 -17.95 -23.23
C ILE A 155 -12.58 -18.63 -23.41
N ASP A 156 -11.67 -18.04 -24.19
CA ASP A 156 -10.30 -18.51 -24.27
C ASP A 156 -9.41 -17.93 -23.15
N GLU A 157 -8.23 -18.53 -22.94
CA GLU A 157 -7.27 -18.10 -21.91
C GLU A 157 -6.78 -16.64 -22.11
N PRO A 158 -6.47 -16.17 -23.34
CA PRO A 158 -6.14 -14.77 -23.59
C PRO A 158 -7.24 -13.79 -23.17
N ASP A 159 -8.51 -14.06 -23.48
CA ASP A 159 -9.64 -13.20 -23.13
C ASP A 159 -9.86 -13.16 -21.62
N LEU A 160 -9.74 -14.29 -20.92
CA LEU A 160 -9.77 -14.30 -19.46
C LEU A 160 -8.67 -13.39 -18.89
N THR A 161 -7.45 -13.54 -19.42
CA THR A 161 -6.29 -12.77 -18.97
C THR A 161 -6.50 -11.26 -19.16
N ASP A 162 -7.04 -10.83 -20.31
CA ASP A 162 -7.34 -9.43 -20.60
C ASP A 162 -8.46 -8.87 -19.70
N ARG A 163 -9.54 -9.63 -19.48
CA ARG A 163 -10.61 -9.23 -18.54
C ARG A 163 -10.10 -9.05 -17.11
N LEU A 164 -9.30 -10.00 -16.61
CA LEU A 164 -8.67 -9.90 -15.29
C LEU A 164 -7.67 -8.74 -15.22
N ALA A 165 -6.95 -8.44 -16.30
CA ALA A 165 -6.01 -7.33 -16.36
C ALA A 165 -6.71 -5.95 -16.29
N ARG A 166 -7.88 -5.81 -16.92
CA ARG A 166 -8.68 -4.57 -16.93
C ARG A 166 -9.55 -4.37 -15.69
N TYR A 167 -9.72 -5.41 -14.88
CA TYR A 167 -10.54 -5.35 -13.67
C TYR A 167 -9.99 -4.34 -12.65
N GLN A 168 -10.85 -3.43 -12.15
CA GLN A 168 -10.44 -2.32 -11.28
C GLN A 168 -10.47 -2.64 -9.78
N GLY A 169 -10.72 -3.90 -9.41
CA GLY A 169 -10.65 -4.41 -8.03
C GLY A 169 -9.36 -5.19 -7.70
N THR A 170 -9.45 -6.04 -6.69
CA THR A 170 -8.40 -6.94 -6.23
C THR A 170 -8.50 -8.29 -6.95
N LEU A 171 -7.36 -8.81 -7.40
CA LEU A 171 -7.27 -10.16 -7.97
C LEU A 171 -6.71 -11.11 -6.92
N PHE A 172 -7.46 -12.16 -6.61
CA PHE A 172 -7.06 -13.24 -5.72
C PHE A 172 -6.62 -14.45 -6.52
N ARG A 173 -5.34 -14.81 -6.41
CA ARG A 173 -4.76 -15.97 -7.08
C ARG A 173 -4.56 -17.11 -6.08
N PRO A 174 -4.97 -18.33 -6.44
CA PRO A 174 -4.73 -19.48 -5.59
C PRO A 174 -3.23 -19.74 -5.46
N THR A 175 -2.82 -20.21 -4.29
CA THR A 175 -1.45 -20.59 -3.98
C THR A 175 -1.43 -22.03 -3.45
N ALA A 176 -0.45 -22.83 -3.90
CA ALA A 176 -0.38 -24.25 -3.54
C ALA A 176 -0.14 -24.46 -2.04
N SER A 177 0.62 -23.58 -1.43
CA SER A 177 0.88 -23.51 0.00
C SER A 177 1.18 -22.06 0.39
N GLY A 178 0.89 -21.67 1.64
CA GLY A 178 1.25 -20.35 2.16
C GLY A 178 0.34 -19.84 3.27
N GLN A 179 0.52 -18.56 3.59
CA GLN A 179 -0.12 -17.84 4.71
C GLN A 179 -1.12 -16.77 4.22
N GLY A 180 -1.59 -16.89 2.98
CA GLY A 180 -2.53 -15.96 2.39
C GLY A 180 -3.95 -16.05 2.96
N THR A 181 -4.91 -15.46 2.26
CA THR A 181 -6.32 -15.55 2.64
C THR A 181 -6.85 -16.95 2.38
N PHE A 182 -7.24 -17.67 3.43
CA PHE A 182 -7.82 -19.00 3.29
C PHE A 182 -9.28 -18.91 2.86
N LEU A 183 -9.60 -19.46 1.70
CA LEU A 183 -10.95 -19.56 1.16
C LEU A 183 -11.29 -21.03 0.91
N ASP A 184 -12.48 -21.42 1.34
CA ASP A 184 -13.00 -22.75 1.04
C ASP A 184 -13.34 -22.87 -0.44
N CYS A 185 -12.83 -23.93 -1.07
CA CYS A 185 -13.04 -24.23 -2.48
C CYS A 185 -13.69 -25.60 -2.65
N PRO A 186 -14.51 -25.81 -3.71
CA PRO A 186 -14.99 -27.14 -4.06
C PRO A 186 -13.79 -28.07 -4.30
N ALA A 187 -13.94 -29.31 -3.85
CA ALA A 187 -13.01 -30.40 -4.07
C ALA A 187 -13.82 -31.69 -4.28
N ILE A 188 -13.16 -32.74 -4.75
CA ILE A 188 -13.79 -34.04 -4.97
C ILE A 188 -14.57 -34.46 -3.70
N GLY A 189 -15.89 -34.67 -3.86
CA GLY A 189 -16.80 -35.06 -2.78
C GLY A 189 -17.53 -33.91 -2.08
N SER A 190 -17.32 -32.64 -2.48
CA SER A 190 -18.04 -31.49 -1.94
C SER A 190 -19.57 -31.59 -2.15
N LEU A 191 -20.02 -31.91 -3.37
CA LEU A 191 -21.40 -32.15 -3.78
C LEU A 191 -22.00 -33.29 -2.98
N ALA A 192 -21.34 -34.44 -2.94
CA ALA A 192 -21.79 -35.59 -2.16
C ALA A 192 -21.98 -35.23 -0.68
N SER A 193 -21.06 -34.45 -0.10
CA SER A 193 -21.18 -33.97 1.28
C SER A 193 -22.36 -33.02 1.49
N LEU A 194 -22.67 -32.17 0.51
CA LEU A 194 -23.80 -31.25 0.56
C LEU A 194 -25.13 -32.01 0.40
N GLU A 195 -25.19 -33.01 -0.48
CA GLU A 195 -26.35 -33.89 -0.61
C GLU A 195 -26.62 -34.69 0.67
N ALA A 196 -25.58 -35.26 1.28
CA ALA A 196 -25.67 -35.96 2.56
C ALA A 196 -26.15 -35.02 3.67
N ARG A 197 -25.60 -33.79 3.73
CA ARG A 197 -26.01 -32.75 4.68
C ARG A 197 -27.46 -32.34 4.47
N PHE A 198 -27.92 -32.18 3.22
CA PHE A 198 -29.31 -31.86 2.91
C PHE A 198 -30.25 -33.00 3.32
N ALA A 199 -29.90 -34.25 3.00
CA ALA A 199 -30.65 -35.42 3.41
C ALA A 199 -30.80 -35.53 4.93
N ALA A 200 -29.70 -35.38 5.68
CA ALA A 200 -29.71 -35.33 7.15
C ALA A 200 -30.52 -34.14 7.68
N GLY A 201 -30.42 -32.97 7.04
CA GLY A 201 -31.18 -31.78 7.40
C GLY A 201 -32.70 -31.98 7.31
N ARG A 202 -33.17 -32.78 6.35
CA ARG A 202 -34.60 -33.16 6.24
C ARG A 202 -35.07 -34.06 7.38
N GLN A 203 -34.15 -34.74 8.06
CA GLN A 203 -34.42 -35.67 9.17
C GLN A 203 -33.96 -35.13 10.53
N ARG A 204 -33.64 -33.82 10.61
CA ARG A 204 -33.06 -33.20 11.82
C ARG A 204 -33.97 -33.21 13.05
N PHE A 205 -35.27 -33.43 12.85
CA PHE A 205 -36.26 -33.53 13.92
C PHE A 205 -36.87 -34.93 13.88
N THR A 206 -36.64 -35.70 14.94
CA THR A 206 -37.19 -37.05 15.08
C THR A 206 -38.04 -37.12 16.33
N CYS A 207 -39.29 -37.58 16.21
CA CYS A 207 -40.16 -37.75 17.36
C CYS A 207 -39.92 -39.13 17.98
N GLN A 208 -39.56 -39.17 19.26
CA GLN A 208 -39.45 -40.39 20.04
C GLN A 208 -40.54 -40.39 21.13
N GLN A 209 -41.34 -41.45 21.20
CA GLN A 209 -42.30 -41.62 22.30
C GLN A 209 -41.61 -42.23 23.52
N GLU A 210 -41.69 -41.52 24.65
CA GLU A 210 -41.31 -42.01 25.97
C GLU A 210 -42.59 -42.05 26.82
N GLY A 211 -43.24 -43.23 26.86
CA GLY A 211 -44.54 -43.40 27.50
C GLY A 211 -45.64 -42.54 26.85
N LYS A 212 -46.27 -41.64 27.62
CA LYS A 212 -47.31 -40.70 27.12
C LYS A 212 -46.76 -39.39 26.56
N LYS A 213 -45.43 -39.16 26.62
CA LYS A 213 -44.79 -37.92 26.15
C LYS A 213 -44.07 -38.17 24.83
N THR A 214 -44.22 -37.23 23.89
CA THR A 214 -43.47 -37.21 22.64
C THR A 214 -42.30 -36.24 22.80
N ASN A 215 -41.07 -36.75 22.81
CA ASN A 215 -39.86 -35.95 22.82
C ASN A 215 -39.40 -35.73 21.38
N VAL A 216 -39.10 -34.48 21.00
CA VAL A 216 -38.51 -34.16 19.69
C VAL A 216 -36.99 -34.12 19.86
N LEU A 217 -36.31 -35.10 19.27
CA LEU A 217 -34.85 -35.12 19.20
C LEU A 217 -34.38 -34.22 18.05
N PHE A 218 -33.46 -33.32 18.36
CA PHE A 218 -32.78 -32.49 17.38
C PHE A 218 -31.39 -33.06 17.09
N SER A 219 -31.10 -33.34 15.82
CA SER A 219 -29.77 -33.76 15.35
C SER A 219 -29.15 -32.71 14.44
N GLN A 220 -27.87 -32.41 14.66
CA GLN A 220 -27.13 -31.51 13.77
C GLN A 220 -26.67 -32.25 12.52
N ALA A 221 -26.93 -31.66 11.35
CA ALA A 221 -26.46 -32.20 10.08
C ALA A 221 -24.92 -32.16 9.99
N PRO A 222 -24.27 -33.14 9.33
CA PRO A 222 -22.82 -33.21 9.20
C PRO A 222 -22.27 -31.97 8.50
N LYS A 223 -21.05 -31.56 8.87
CA LYS A 223 -20.38 -30.42 8.22
C LYS A 223 -20.14 -30.72 6.74
N ALA A 224 -20.28 -29.70 5.90
CA ALA A 224 -19.93 -29.81 4.49
C ALA A 224 -18.41 -29.97 4.31
N HIS A 225 -18.01 -30.71 3.28
CA HIS A 225 -16.62 -30.95 2.94
C HIS A 225 -16.16 -29.98 1.85
N PHE A 226 -15.16 -29.16 2.17
CA PHE A 226 -14.48 -28.27 1.23
C PHE A 226 -12.98 -28.31 1.51
N ARG A 227 -12.18 -28.02 0.49
CA ARG A 227 -10.74 -27.84 0.65
C ARG A 227 -10.46 -26.37 0.98
N SER A 228 -9.79 -26.12 2.09
CA SER A 228 -9.29 -24.78 2.39
C SER A 228 -8.05 -24.49 1.55
N VAL A 229 -8.05 -23.37 0.83
CA VAL A 229 -7.00 -23.00 -0.12
C VAL A 229 -6.52 -21.58 0.21
N ALA A 230 -5.21 -21.39 0.28
CA ALA A 230 -4.64 -20.06 0.47
C ALA A 230 -4.65 -19.28 -0.85
N TYR A 231 -5.11 -18.04 -0.80
CA TYR A 231 -5.08 -17.07 -1.90
C TYR A 231 -4.14 -15.92 -1.58
N ASP A 232 -3.46 -15.41 -2.60
CA ASP A 232 -2.52 -14.28 -2.48
C ASP A 232 -1.51 -14.44 -1.33
N SER A 233 -1.01 -15.66 -1.15
CA SER A 233 0.06 -15.86 -0.17
C SER A 233 1.23 -14.94 -0.52
N PRO A 234 1.83 -14.23 0.46
CA PRO A 234 3.04 -13.48 0.21
C PRO A 234 4.17 -14.46 -0.19
N PRO A 235 5.17 -14.01 -0.95
CA PRO A 235 6.31 -14.84 -1.26
C PRO A 235 7.07 -15.23 0.01
N SER A 236 7.66 -16.42 0.01
CA SER A 236 8.51 -16.87 1.12
C SER A 236 9.84 -16.12 1.10
N ARG A 237 10.25 -15.57 2.25
CA ARG A 237 11.38 -14.65 2.37
C ARG A 237 12.42 -15.20 3.35
N TRP A 238 13.63 -15.42 2.86
CA TRP A 238 14.77 -15.91 3.64
C TRP A 238 15.90 -14.89 3.62
N LEU A 239 16.16 -14.27 4.76
CA LEU A 239 17.23 -13.30 4.94
C LEU A 239 18.51 -14.00 5.39
N PHE A 240 19.60 -13.76 4.67
CA PHE A 240 20.93 -14.25 4.98
C PHE A 240 21.87 -13.07 5.25
N GLU A 241 22.86 -13.30 6.11
CA GLU A 241 23.92 -12.36 6.46
C GLU A 241 25.24 -12.84 5.86
N LEU A 242 26.05 -11.90 5.37
CA LEU A 242 27.42 -12.16 4.95
C LEU A 242 28.31 -12.10 6.19
N ARG A 243 28.77 -13.26 6.64
CA ARG A 243 29.57 -13.41 7.86
C ARG A 243 30.96 -13.93 7.54
N SER A 244 31.97 -13.30 8.14
CA SER A 244 33.34 -13.82 8.17
C SER A 244 33.38 -15.07 9.05
N MET A 245 34.13 -16.09 8.65
CA MET A 245 34.35 -17.32 9.44
C MET A 245 35.48 -17.17 10.48
N THR A 246 35.84 -15.93 10.84
CA THR A 246 36.73 -15.62 11.96
C THR A 246 36.03 -15.87 13.30
N ALA A 247 36.80 -15.94 14.40
CA ALA A 247 36.27 -16.21 15.75
C ALA A 247 35.13 -15.26 16.17
N ASP A 248 35.16 -14.00 15.72
CA ASP A 248 34.17 -12.98 16.06
C ASP A 248 32.91 -13.00 15.17
N ALA A 249 32.90 -13.84 14.11
CA ALA A 249 31.82 -13.95 13.14
C ALA A 249 31.29 -12.58 12.65
N SER A 250 32.19 -11.64 12.38
CA SER A 250 31.83 -10.26 12.04
C SER A 250 31.16 -10.17 10.66
N PHE A 251 30.46 -9.05 10.40
CA PHE A 251 29.91 -8.80 9.06
C PHE A 251 31.03 -8.60 8.04
N ALA A 252 30.92 -9.26 6.89
CA ALA A 252 31.79 -9.06 5.74
C ALA A 252 31.03 -8.20 4.69
N PRO A 253 31.22 -6.87 4.68
CA PRO A 253 30.49 -6.00 3.76
C PRO A 253 30.96 -6.19 2.31
N TRP A 254 30.00 -6.33 1.40
CA TRP A 254 30.24 -6.39 -0.04
C TRP A 254 29.98 -5.01 -0.69
N PRO A 255 30.82 -4.53 -1.62
CA PRO A 255 30.62 -3.23 -2.29
C PRO A 255 29.28 -3.17 -3.04
N GLN A 256 28.54 -2.08 -2.85
CA GLN A 256 27.19 -1.96 -3.40
C GLN A 256 27.18 -2.01 -4.94
N GLU A 257 28.18 -1.39 -5.56
CA GLU A 257 28.37 -1.29 -7.01
C GLU A 257 28.50 -2.68 -7.66
N HIS A 258 28.97 -3.66 -6.89
CA HIS A 258 29.16 -5.04 -7.30
C HIS A 258 28.00 -5.97 -6.89
N ALA A 259 26.81 -5.42 -6.61
CA ALA A 259 25.61 -6.20 -6.26
C ALA A 259 25.31 -7.32 -7.27
N ALA A 260 25.48 -7.05 -8.57
CA ALA A 260 25.20 -8.03 -9.61
C ALA A 260 26.16 -9.22 -9.57
N ALA A 261 27.45 -8.99 -9.29
CA ALA A 261 28.45 -10.04 -9.15
C ALA A 261 28.11 -10.98 -7.98
N LEU A 262 27.73 -10.40 -6.83
CA LEU A 262 27.27 -11.16 -5.66
C LEU A 262 26.05 -12.03 -6.01
N VAL A 263 25.04 -11.48 -6.70
CA VAL A 263 23.85 -12.23 -7.09
C VAL A 263 24.20 -13.39 -8.02
N VAL A 264 25.03 -13.15 -9.05
CA VAL A 264 25.44 -14.21 -10.00
C VAL A 264 26.15 -15.33 -9.28
N GLN A 265 27.10 -15.00 -8.40
CA GLN A 265 27.86 -15.98 -7.65
C GLN A 265 26.97 -16.84 -6.73
N LEU A 266 26.10 -16.20 -5.96
CA LEU A 266 25.18 -16.92 -5.07
C LEU A 266 24.18 -17.77 -5.84
N ARG A 267 23.65 -17.25 -6.95
CA ARG A 267 22.71 -17.95 -7.82
C ARG A 267 23.33 -19.20 -8.40
N ASP A 268 24.54 -19.10 -8.96
CA ASP A 268 25.18 -20.20 -9.67
C ASP A 268 25.62 -21.29 -8.67
N ALA A 269 26.10 -20.90 -7.48
CA ALA A 269 26.39 -21.83 -6.39
C ALA A 269 25.13 -22.56 -5.88
N ALA A 270 24.02 -21.84 -5.66
CA ALA A 270 22.75 -22.44 -5.25
C ALA A 270 22.18 -23.36 -6.33
N ASN A 271 22.26 -22.97 -7.61
CA ASN A 271 21.83 -23.76 -8.75
C ASN A 271 22.60 -25.09 -8.82
N GLN A 272 23.94 -25.03 -8.71
CA GLN A 272 24.79 -26.22 -8.72
C GLN A 272 24.40 -27.16 -7.57
N ARG A 273 24.33 -26.65 -6.34
CA ARG A 273 24.01 -27.45 -5.15
C ARG A 273 22.63 -28.11 -5.22
N LEU A 274 21.63 -27.41 -5.77
CA LEU A 274 20.29 -27.97 -6.00
C LEU A 274 20.29 -29.01 -7.11
N ALA A 275 20.97 -28.76 -8.23
CA ALA A 275 21.05 -29.71 -9.34
C ALA A 275 21.75 -31.00 -8.93
N ASP A 276 22.78 -30.93 -8.09
CA ASP A 276 23.47 -32.09 -7.54
C ASP A 276 22.57 -32.93 -6.62
N SER A 277 21.65 -32.29 -5.91
CA SER A 277 20.73 -32.95 -4.96
C SER A 277 19.43 -33.43 -5.60
N LEU A 278 19.00 -32.78 -6.70
CA LEU A 278 17.76 -33.05 -7.42
C LEU A 278 18.03 -33.11 -8.94
N PRO A 279 18.82 -34.10 -9.41
CA PRO A 279 19.25 -34.15 -10.81
C PRO A 279 18.09 -34.23 -11.80
N ASP A 280 17.02 -34.94 -11.45
CA ASP A 280 15.80 -35.06 -12.26
C ASP A 280 15.07 -33.72 -12.45
N ARG A 281 15.37 -32.71 -11.63
CA ARG A 281 14.77 -31.37 -11.68
C ARG A 281 15.75 -30.30 -12.15
N ALA A 282 16.94 -30.65 -12.64
CA ALA A 282 17.99 -29.69 -13.01
C ALA A 282 17.52 -28.62 -14.01
N ALA A 283 16.77 -29.01 -15.05
CA ALA A 283 16.23 -28.06 -16.04
C ALA A 283 15.24 -27.06 -15.43
N LEU A 284 14.42 -27.51 -14.47
CA LEU A 284 13.51 -26.65 -13.73
C LEU A 284 14.28 -25.69 -12.81
N ILE A 285 15.30 -26.19 -12.10
CA ILE A 285 16.17 -25.39 -11.22
C ILE A 285 16.82 -24.26 -12.02
N GLU A 286 17.37 -24.58 -13.18
CA GLU A 286 18.00 -23.60 -14.06
C GLU A 286 16.99 -22.55 -14.59
N ARG A 287 15.78 -22.99 -14.96
CA ARG A 287 14.70 -22.09 -15.40
C ARG A 287 14.28 -21.13 -14.28
N VAL A 288 14.14 -21.61 -13.05
CA VAL A 288 13.66 -20.83 -11.90
C VAL A 288 14.73 -19.89 -11.33
N LEU A 289 15.99 -20.33 -11.19
CA LEU A 289 17.08 -19.52 -10.62
C LEU A 289 17.77 -18.64 -11.67
N ILE A 290 18.20 -19.24 -12.79
CA ILE A 290 18.99 -18.55 -13.82
C ILE A 290 18.08 -17.84 -14.81
N GLY A 291 16.95 -18.44 -15.16
CA GLY A 291 16.05 -17.96 -16.20
C GLY A 291 16.52 -18.35 -17.60
N ARG A 292 17.33 -19.42 -17.73
CA ARG A 292 17.65 -19.99 -19.04
C ARG A 292 16.40 -20.70 -19.57
N SER A 293 16.06 -20.46 -20.83
CA SER A 293 14.86 -21.01 -21.48
C SER A 293 13.53 -20.64 -20.78
N ALA A 294 13.50 -19.59 -19.96
CA ALA A 294 12.30 -19.12 -19.29
C ALA A 294 11.46 -18.23 -20.23
N SER A 295 10.15 -18.47 -20.25
CA SER A 295 9.14 -17.67 -20.94
C SER A 295 8.65 -16.50 -20.07
N GLU A 296 7.75 -15.68 -20.60
CA GLU A 296 7.07 -14.63 -19.81
C GLU A 296 6.21 -15.22 -18.68
N ALA A 297 5.60 -16.39 -18.89
CA ALA A 297 4.78 -17.07 -17.88
C ALA A 297 5.62 -17.52 -16.68
N ASP A 298 6.89 -17.90 -16.92
CA ASP A 298 7.81 -18.34 -15.87
C ASP A 298 8.25 -17.21 -14.94
N LYS A 299 8.07 -15.93 -15.30
CA LYS A 299 8.50 -14.81 -14.43
C LYS A 299 7.86 -14.85 -13.04
N GLY A 300 6.65 -15.41 -12.94
CA GLY A 300 5.92 -15.58 -11.68
C GLY A 300 6.43 -16.72 -10.79
N SER A 301 7.29 -17.62 -11.31
CA SER A 301 7.88 -18.74 -10.55
C SER A 301 9.36 -18.51 -10.19
N ARG A 302 9.98 -17.45 -10.72
CA ARG A 302 11.42 -17.17 -10.53
C ARG A 302 11.79 -16.66 -9.15
N VAL A 303 12.75 -17.32 -8.53
CA VAL A 303 13.37 -16.89 -7.26
C VAL A 303 14.13 -15.58 -7.48
N ARG A 304 13.98 -14.64 -6.55
CA ARG A 304 14.72 -13.37 -6.53
C ARG A 304 15.77 -13.39 -5.44
N ILE A 305 17.00 -13.02 -5.80
CA ILE A 305 18.11 -12.83 -4.88
C ILE A 305 18.36 -11.33 -4.81
N VAL A 306 18.13 -10.75 -3.63
CA VAL A 306 18.05 -9.31 -3.42
C VAL A 306 19.13 -8.89 -2.42
N PRO A 307 20.29 -8.41 -2.89
CA PRO A 307 21.29 -7.80 -2.02
C PRO A 307 20.70 -6.58 -1.33
N LEU A 308 20.89 -6.49 -0.02
CA LEU A 308 20.39 -5.39 0.81
C LEU A 308 21.56 -4.52 1.28
N PRO A 309 21.80 -3.38 0.62
CA PRO A 309 22.70 -2.34 1.12
C PRO A 309 22.29 -1.90 2.53
N SER A 310 23.24 -1.64 3.42
CA SER A 310 22.92 -1.08 4.74
C SER A 310 22.32 0.31 4.63
N ILE A 311 21.10 0.50 5.13
CA ILE A 311 20.32 1.75 5.13
C ILE A 311 19.70 1.99 6.53
N GLY A 312 18.93 3.07 6.71
CA GLY A 312 18.21 3.34 7.97
C GLY A 312 19.00 4.09 9.05
N HIS A 313 20.33 4.20 8.91
CA HIS A 313 21.18 4.98 9.82
C HIS A 313 22.02 6.02 9.05
N VAL A 314 22.19 7.22 9.62
CA VAL A 314 22.93 8.34 8.99
C VAL A 314 24.38 7.99 8.66
N HIS A 315 24.99 7.08 9.42
CA HIS A 315 26.36 6.64 9.22
C HIS A 315 26.49 5.36 8.37
N ALA A 316 25.40 4.76 7.91
CA ALA A 316 25.45 3.53 7.11
C ALA A 316 26.26 3.75 5.80
N ASP A 317 27.24 2.88 5.55
CA ASP A 317 28.18 2.96 4.42
C ASP A 317 27.66 2.37 3.11
N ARG A 318 26.39 1.91 3.09
CA ARG A 318 25.73 1.25 1.96
C ARG A 318 26.37 -0.07 1.51
N GLY A 319 27.37 -0.59 2.22
CA GLY A 319 27.89 -1.93 1.99
C GLY A 319 26.80 -2.99 2.18
N ILE A 320 26.75 -3.97 1.28
CA ILE A 320 25.81 -5.09 1.33
C ILE A 320 26.30 -6.06 2.41
N ARG A 321 25.51 -6.23 3.46
CA ARG A 321 25.79 -7.19 4.54
C ARG A 321 24.78 -8.32 4.59
N ARG A 322 23.70 -8.19 3.82
CA ARG A 322 22.56 -9.09 3.85
C ARG A 322 22.04 -9.33 2.44
N VAL A 323 21.49 -10.52 2.24
CA VAL A 323 20.84 -10.92 0.99
C VAL A 323 19.50 -11.53 1.35
N LEU A 324 18.44 -10.96 0.79
CA LEU A 324 17.10 -11.52 0.88
C LEU A 324 16.87 -12.45 -0.32
N VAL A 325 16.57 -13.71 -0.05
CA VAL A 325 16.12 -14.68 -1.05
C VAL A 325 14.60 -14.74 -0.96
N GLU A 326 13.94 -14.34 -2.03
CA GLU A 326 12.49 -14.33 -2.13
C GLU A 326 12.02 -15.40 -3.12
N VAL A 327 11.25 -16.36 -2.63
CA VAL A 327 10.68 -17.46 -3.40
C VAL A 327 9.22 -17.13 -3.68
N PRO A 328 8.83 -16.89 -4.95
CA PRO A 328 7.44 -16.59 -5.27
C PRO A 328 6.56 -17.81 -5.04
N THR A 329 5.27 -17.58 -4.82
CA THR A 329 4.29 -18.63 -4.54
C THR A 329 4.04 -19.59 -5.69
N GLY A 330 4.30 -19.17 -6.93
CA GLY A 330 4.26 -20.03 -8.11
C GLY A 330 5.54 -20.84 -8.33
N CYS A 331 6.53 -20.79 -7.44
CA CYS A 331 7.75 -21.56 -7.56
C CYS A 331 7.48 -23.06 -7.36
N GLU A 332 7.83 -23.87 -8.35
CA GLU A 332 7.63 -25.32 -8.32
C GLU A 332 8.61 -26.03 -7.36
N ILE A 333 9.73 -25.38 -7.01
CA ILE A 333 10.71 -25.88 -6.03
C ILE A 333 10.31 -25.41 -4.63
N GLY A 334 10.38 -26.29 -3.64
CA GLY A 334 10.00 -25.97 -2.27
C GLY A 334 10.81 -24.82 -1.71
N ALA A 335 10.16 -23.89 -1.01
CA ALA A 335 10.84 -22.73 -0.44
C ALA A 335 11.93 -23.11 0.58
N GLU A 336 11.77 -24.24 1.27
CA GLU A 336 12.79 -24.79 2.19
C GLU A 336 14.00 -25.37 1.45
N ASP A 337 13.79 -26.04 0.31
CA ASP A 337 14.89 -26.54 -0.54
C ASP A 337 15.72 -25.36 -1.06
N ILE A 338 15.05 -24.30 -1.51
CA ILE A 338 15.73 -23.06 -1.90
C ILE A 338 16.50 -22.49 -0.72
N ALA A 339 15.88 -22.34 0.46
CA ALA A 339 16.57 -21.82 1.64
C ALA A 339 17.80 -22.66 2.05
N TRP A 340 17.68 -23.99 1.99
CA TRP A 340 18.77 -24.93 2.23
C TRP A 340 19.93 -24.71 1.25
N ALA A 341 19.62 -24.49 -0.03
CA ALA A 341 20.63 -24.27 -1.07
C ALA A 341 21.51 -23.05 -0.79
N PHE A 342 20.92 -21.96 -0.24
CA PHE A 342 21.64 -20.74 0.13
C PHE A 342 22.35 -20.83 1.50
N SER A 343 21.89 -21.71 2.39
CA SER A 343 22.44 -21.82 3.74
C SER A 343 23.89 -22.33 3.73
N GLY A 344 24.80 -21.54 4.29
CA GLY A 344 26.22 -21.87 4.41
C GLY A 344 27.02 -21.77 3.11
N LEU A 345 26.46 -21.15 2.05
CA LEU A 345 27.18 -20.93 0.80
C LEU A 345 28.41 -20.05 1.02
N GLN A 346 29.53 -20.47 0.43
CA GLN A 346 30.78 -19.71 0.41
C GLN A 346 30.68 -18.57 -0.62
N VAL A 347 30.90 -17.34 -0.15
CA VAL A 347 30.82 -16.10 -0.94
C VAL A 347 32.21 -15.62 -1.34
N SER A 348 33.20 -15.73 -0.48
CA SER A 348 34.59 -15.45 -0.83
C SER A 348 35.51 -16.32 0.00
N LEU A 349 36.65 -16.66 -0.60
CA LEU A 349 37.73 -17.35 0.06
C LEU A 349 39.04 -16.77 -0.46
N SER A 350 39.83 -16.19 0.43
CA SER A 350 41.21 -15.81 0.18
C SER A 350 42.13 -16.71 0.99
N PHE A 351 43.26 -17.06 0.40
CA PHE A 351 44.31 -17.83 1.05
C PHE A 351 45.65 -17.16 0.82
N ASP A 352 46.57 -17.37 1.76
CA ASP A 352 47.95 -17.00 1.58
C ASP A 352 48.57 -17.89 0.51
N VAL A 353 49.16 -17.28 -0.51
CA VAL A 353 49.65 -17.99 -1.69
C VAL A 353 50.90 -18.83 -1.36
N GLU A 354 51.64 -18.49 -0.32
CA GLU A 354 52.88 -19.19 0.08
C GLU A 354 52.61 -20.29 1.11
N SER A 355 51.72 -20.07 2.09
CA SER A 355 51.43 -21.04 3.16
C SER A 355 50.20 -21.92 2.89
N GLY A 356 49.30 -21.50 1.99
CA GLY A 356 48.03 -22.16 1.75
C GLY A 356 47.00 -21.97 2.88
N GLU A 357 47.30 -21.13 3.88
CA GLU A 357 46.38 -20.83 4.97
C GLU A 357 45.22 -19.95 4.50
N ILE A 358 44.02 -20.23 5.01
CA ILE A 358 42.83 -19.41 4.72
C ILE A 358 42.97 -18.07 5.47
N LEU A 359 42.98 -16.97 4.72
CA LEU A 359 43.09 -15.62 5.27
C LEU A 359 41.71 -15.04 5.59
N GLU A 360 40.78 -15.10 4.65
CA GLU A 360 39.41 -14.66 4.85
C GLU A 360 38.44 -15.62 4.16
N GLU A 361 37.46 -16.10 4.90
CA GLU A 361 36.33 -16.86 4.37
C GLU A 361 35.03 -16.15 4.74
N THR A 362 34.19 -15.88 3.74
CA THR A 362 32.85 -15.32 3.94
C THR A 362 31.80 -16.35 3.55
N ARG A 363 30.80 -16.55 4.42
CA ARG A 363 29.65 -17.42 4.16
C ARG A 363 28.32 -16.72 4.36
N LEU A 364 27.27 -17.26 3.75
CA LEU A 364 25.89 -16.92 4.06
C LEU A 364 25.42 -17.66 5.31
N THR A 365 25.03 -16.91 6.33
CA THR A 365 24.40 -17.42 7.55
C THR A 365 22.95 -16.95 7.61
N ARG A 366 22.01 -17.80 8.03
CA ARG A 366 20.61 -17.40 8.18
C ARG A 366 20.49 -16.30 9.24
N ALA A 367 19.86 -15.19 8.88
CA ALA A 367 19.58 -14.09 9.81
C ALA A 367 18.43 -14.46 10.77
N LEU A 368 18.63 -14.19 12.06
CA LEU A 368 17.57 -14.24 13.08
C LEU A 368 16.87 -12.89 13.23
N ASP A 369 17.62 -11.79 13.08
CA ASP A 369 17.09 -10.44 13.09
C ASP A 369 16.60 -10.04 11.69
N LEU A 370 15.31 -9.74 11.58
CA LEU A 370 14.65 -9.35 10.34
C LEU A 370 14.37 -7.83 10.25
N SER A 371 14.72 -7.05 11.28
CA SER A 371 14.41 -5.61 11.37
C SER A 371 14.92 -4.79 10.17
N MET A 372 16.01 -5.24 9.54
CA MET A 372 16.54 -4.61 8.33
C MET A 372 15.49 -4.53 7.19
N LEU A 373 14.55 -5.48 7.13
CA LEU A 373 13.52 -5.54 6.10
C LEU A 373 12.49 -4.41 6.22
N ASP A 374 12.31 -3.84 7.42
CA ASP A 374 11.40 -2.70 7.66
C ASP A 374 11.88 -1.45 6.95
N HIS A 375 13.19 -1.28 6.79
CA HIS A 375 13.78 -0.21 6.02
C HIS A 375 13.52 -0.34 4.52
N PHE A 376 13.06 -1.51 4.03
CA PHE A 376 12.68 -1.75 2.65
C PHE A 376 11.17 -1.95 2.48
N GLY A 377 10.37 -1.68 3.51
CA GLY A 377 8.90 -1.72 3.47
C GLY A 377 8.29 -3.13 3.44
N VAL A 378 9.05 -4.18 3.78
CA VAL A 378 8.63 -5.60 3.68
C VAL A 378 7.62 -6.03 4.75
N ALA A 379 7.71 -5.41 5.93
CA ALA A 379 6.86 -5.66 7.10
C ALA A 379 6.51 -4.34 7.82
N SER A 380 6.43 -3.25 7.04
CA SER A 380 6.14 -1.94 7.60
C SER A 380 4.63 -1.74 7.69
N ASP A 381 4.12 -1.52 8.90
CA ASP A 381 2.73 -1.09 9.15
C ASP A 381 2.44 0.33 8.61
N GLU A 382 3.46 1.03 8.09
CA GLU A 382 3.35 2.40 7.62
C GLU A 382 3.05 2.46 6.11
N PRO A 383 2.13 3.33 5.68
CA PRO A 383 1.81 3.51 4.27
C PRO A 383 2.96 4.17 3.48
N ASN A 384 3.74 3.38 2.74
CA ASN A 384 4.89 3.87 1.97
C ASN A 384 4.50 4.37 0.57
N ARG A 385 4.52 5.69 0.37
CA ARG A 385 4.08 6.32 -0.89
C ARG A 385 5.23 6.88 -1.74
N LEU A 386 6.35 7.24 -1.13
CA LEU A 386 7.53 7.76 -1.84
C LEU A 386 8.64 6.72 -1.79
N TRP A 387 9.20 6.38 -2.94
CA TRP A 387 10.23 5.37 -3.06
C TRP A 387 11.41 5.89 -3.86
N ARG A 388 12.63 5.53 -3.47
CA ARG A 388 13.87 5.92 -4.15
C ARG A 388 14.77 4.72 -4.37
N THR A 389 15.38 4.60 -5.55
CA THR A 389 16.34 3.53 -5.80
C THR A 389 17.58 3.66 -4.93
N VAL A 390 17.92 2.57 -4.24
CA VAL A 390 19.20 2.35 -3.58
C VAL A 390 20.21 1.83 -4.60
N THR A 391 19.85 0.81 -5.39
CA THR A 391 20.59 0.38 -6.59
C THR A 391 19.86 0.86 -7.84
N PRO A 392 20.55 1.39 -8.87
CA PRO A 392 19.90 1.98 -10.04
C PRO A 392 19.05 0.95 -10.79
N ALA A 393 17.94 1.40 -11.37
CA ALA A 393 17.08 0.58 -12.21
C ALA A 393 17.68 0.46 -13.62
N ALA A 394 17.82 -0.77 -14.11
CA ALA A 394 18.15 -1.02 -15.51
C ALA A 394 16.88 -0.92 -16.36
N LEU A 395 16.74 0.15 -17.12
CA LEU A 395 15.58 0.36 -18.01
C LEU A 395 15.84 -0.26 -19.40
N PRO A 396 14.80 -0.53 -20.22
CA PRO A 396 14.96 -1.05 -21.58
C PRO A 396 15.79 -0.14 -22.49
N GLU A 397 16.31 -0.66 -23.60
CA GLU A 397 17.19 0.07 -24.53
C GLU A 397 16.59 1.39 -25.04
N ARG A 398 15.28 1.44 -25.25
CA ARG A 398 14.57 2.66 -25.67
C ARG A 398 14.67 3.84 -24.68
N ALA A 399 15.04 3.55 -23.43
CA ALA A 399 15.25 4.53 -22.36
C ALA A 399 16.75 4.84 -22.14
N ALA A 400 17.65 4.28 -22.97
CA ALA A 400 19.06 4.61 -22.93
C ALA A 400 19.29 6.07 -23.36
N ARG A 401 20.24 6.73 -22.69
CA ARG A 401 20.71 8.05 -23.11
C ARG A 401 21.63 7.93 -24.32
N ARG A 402 21.66 8.98 -25.15
CA ARG A 402 22.71 9.11 -26.18
C ARG A 402 24.09 9.13 -25.53
N ARG A 403 25.00 8.30 -26.03
CA ARG A 403 26.41 8.26 -25.63
C ARG A 403 27.09 9.55 -26.06
N ILE A 404 27.86 10.15 -25.16
CA ILE A 404 28.77 11.26 -25.46
C ILE A 404 30.16 10.79 -25.08
N GLU A 405 31.10 10.84 -26.02
CA GLU A 405 32.49 10.50 -25.73
C GLU A 405 33.10 11.53 -24.77
N PRO A 406 33.90 11.11 -23.76
CA PRO A 406 34.50 12.03 -22.80
C PRO A 406 35.31 13.15 -23.45
N GLY A 407 35.92 12.91 -24.62
CA GLY A 407 36.68 13.90 -25.38
C GLY A 407 35.83 15.00 -26.05
N SER A 408 34.52 14.77 -26.24
CA SER A 408 33.62 15.66 -27.00
C SER A 408 32.57 16.34 -26.13
N LEU A 409 32.72 16.31 -24.80
CA LEU A 409 31.71 16.79 -23.82
C LEU A 409 31.31 18.26 -24.02
N ARG A 410 32.22 19.12 -24.50
CA ARG A 410 31.96 20.55 -24.74
C ARG A 410 31.30 20.82 -26.10
N GLU A 411 31.54 19.98 -27.10
CA GLU A 411 31.05 20.16 -28.47
C GLU A 411 29.69 19.48 -28.69
N GLU A 412 29.45 18.36 -28.00
CA GLU A 412 28.21 17.57 -28.12
C GLU A 412 27.27 17.73 -26.92
N ALA A 413 27.39 18.85 -26.19
CA ALA A 413 26.56 19.14 -25.03
C ALA A 413 25.07 19.08 -25.42
N LYS A 414 24.32 18.16 -24.82
CA LYS A 414 22.90 17.96 -25.13
C LYS A 414 22.11 19.25 -24.95
N GLY A 415 21.20 19.53 -25.87
CA GLY A 415 20.21 20.59 -25.72
C GLY A 415 19.23 20.30 -24.57
N GLY A 416 18.50 21.32 -24.11
CA GLY A 416 17.44 21.15 -23.10
C GLY A 416 16.33 20.21 -23.58
N GLU A 417 15.93 20.34 -24.85
CA GLU A 417 14.90 19.52 -25.48
C GLU A 417 15.28 18.03 -25.57
N GLU A 418 16.52 17.73 -25.97
CA GLU A 418 17.02 16.35 -26.00
C GLU A 418 16.98 15.71 -24.59
N ARG A 419 17.41 16.45 -23.56
CA ARG A 419 17.33 15.96 -22.17
C ARG A 419 15.88 15.69 -21.75
N LEU A 420 14.94 16.56 -22.12
CA LEU A 420 13.53 16.40 -21.80
C LEU A 420 12.95 15.13 -22.46
N GLN A 421 13.29 14.88 -23.73
CA GLN A 421 12.87 13.68 -24.46
C GLN A 421 13.49 12.40 -23.88
N GLU A 422 14.76 12.41 -23.48
CA GLU A 422 15.40 11.29 -22.76
C GLU A 422 14.67 10.99 -21.45
N HIS A 423 14.40 12.01 -20.64
CA HIS A 423 13.66 11.88 -19.38
C HIS A 423 12.23 11.37 -19.60
N GLY A 424 11.53 11.83 -20.63
CA GLY A 424 10.18 11.36 -20.97
C GLY A 424 10.14 9.87 -21.36
N ARG A 425 11.09 9.41 -22.19
CA ARG A 425 11.23 7.99 -22.56
C ARG A 425 11.56 7.12 -21.35
N ALA A 426 12.49 7.56 -20.51
CA ALA A 426 12.85 6.86 -19.28
C ALA A 426 11.68 6.81 -18.27
N SER A 427 10.91 7.89 -18.13
CA SER A 427 9.72 7.92 -17.25
C SER A 427 8.66 6.93 -17.72
N THR A 428 8.42 6.86 -19.03
CA THR A 428 7.52 5.87 -19.64
C THR A 428 8.00 4.43 -19.40
N ALA A 429 9.32 4.21 -19.47
CA ALA A 429 9.91 2.91 -19.17
C ALA A 429 9.79 2.53 -17.69
N VAL A 430 9.88 3.48 -16.75
CA VAL A 430 9.62 3.24 -15.32
C VAL A 430 8.17 2.77 -15.10
N LEU A 431 7.19 3.41 -15.73
CA LEU A 431 5.79 2.97 -15.65
C LEU A 431 5.61 1.53 -16.15
N GLN A 432 6.29 1.15 -17.23
CA GLN A 432 6.28 -0.23 -17.71
C GLN A 432 6.98 -1.18 -16.73
N ALA A 433 8.12 -0.76 -16.17
CA ALA A 433 8.87 -1.55 -15.20
C ALA A 433 8.06 -1.82 -13.92
N LEU A 434 7.29 -0.85 -13.44
CA LEU A 434 6.34 -1.01 -12.32
C LEU A 434 5.27 -2.05 -12.63
N ARG A 435 4.66 -1.99 -13.82
CA ARG A 435 3.69 -3.02 -14.26
C ARG A 435 4.31 -4.42 -14.32
N HIS A 436 5.53 -4.52 -14.85
CA HIS A 436 6.27 -5.80 -14.89
C HIS A 436 6.67 -6.31 -13.49
N ALA A 437 6.70 -5.45 -12.48
CA ALA A 437 6.92 -5.83 -11.08
C ALA A 437 5.61 -6.14 -10.34
N GLY A 438 4.46 -6.12 -11.03
CA GLY A 438 3.14 -6.36 -10.43
C GLY A 438 2.54 -5.12 -9.72
N ILE A 439 3.21 -3.98 -9.76
CA ILE A 439 2.76 -2.75 -9.09
C ILE A 439 1.75 -2.02 -9.97
N ARG A 440 0.49 -1.98 -9.51
CA ARG A 440 -0.63 -1.33 -10.18
C ARG A 440 -1.09 -0.02 -9.52
N ALA A 441 -0.44 0.39 -8.43
CA ALA A 441 -0.73 1.65 -7.77
C ALA A 441 -0.54 2.83 -8.74
N LYS A 442 -1.43 3.81 -8.68
CA LYS A 442 -1.33 5.00 -9.53
C LYS A 442 -0.09 5.82 -9.13
N VAL A 443 0.68 6.25 -10.12
CA VAL A 443 1.88 7.07 -9.92
C VAL A 443 1.51 8.53 -10.01
N ALA A 444 1.84 9.31 -8.97
CA ALA A 444 1.66 10.75 -8.91
C ALA A 444 2.82 11.48 -9.62
N SER A 445 4.05 11.05 -9.41
CA SER A 445 5.23 11.65 -10.05
C SER A 445 6.41 10.69 -10.14
N ILE A 446 7.31 10.96 -11.09
CA ILE A 446 8.56 10.23 -11.31
C ILE A 446 9.69 11.25 -11.45
N ARG A 447 10.78 11.04 -10.72
CA ARG A 447 12.03 11.80 -10.86
C ARG A 447 13.17 10.86 -11.21
N LEU A 448 14.00 11.28 -12.17
CA LEU A 448 15.11 10.51 -12.72
C LEU A 448 16.42 11.28 -12.61
N GLN A 449 17.48 10.61 -12.18
CA GLN A 449 18.83 11.18 -12.10
C GLN A 449 19.91 10.10 -12.21
N ARG A 450 21.17 10.52 -12.37
CA ARG A 450 22.35 9.63 -12.43
C ARG A 450 23.05 9.53 -11.09
N GLU A 451 22.96 10.61 -10.33
CA GLU A 451 23.45 10.76 -8.98
C GLU A 451 22.55 9.97 -8.01
N PRO A 452 23.11 9.37 -6.96
CA PRO A 452 22.33 8.71 -5.94
C PRO A 452 21.45 9.72 -5.18
N PHE A 453 20.34 9.27 -4.61
CA PHE A 453 19.52 10.11 -3.74
C PHE A 453 20.07 10.26 -2.32
N ALA A 454 20.99 9.38 -1.91
CA ALA A 454 21.63 9.40 -0.61
C ALA A 454 23.11 9.81 -0.72
N ALA A 455 23.61 10.55 0.26
CA ALA A 455 24.97 11.10 0.25
C ALA A 455 26.08 10.03 0.14
N LYS A 456 25.85 8.84 0.69
CA LYS A 456 26.80 7.71 0.66
C LYS A 456 26.49 6.68 -0.45
N GLY A 457 25.56 6.99 -1.36
CA GLY A 457 25.29 6.12 -2.50
C GLY A 457 26.34 6.27 -3.62
N ALA A 458 26.30 5.36 -4.59
CA ALA A 458 27.13 5.43 -5.79
C ALA A 458 26.33 5.91 -6.99
N ARG A 459 27.01 6.51 -7.98
CA ARG A 459 26.39 6.91 -9.24
C ARG A 459 25.93 5.69 -10.04
N ALA A 460 24.91 5.87 -10.86
CA ALA A 460 24.34 4.79 -11.66
C ALA A 460 25.36 4.09 -12.58
N GLU A 461 26.35 4.81 -13.12
CA GLU A 461 27.36 4.22 -14.01
C GLU A 461 28.24 3.17 -13.30
N ALA A 462 28.45 3.31 -11.99
CA ALA A 462 29.31 2.41 -11.21
C ALA A 462 28.75 0.98 -11.13
N PHE A 463 27.45 0.79 -11.38
CA PHE A 463 26.77 -0.50 -11.34
C PHE A 463 26.77 -1.24 -12.68
N SER A 464 27.34 -0.65 -13.74
CA SER A 464 27.38 -1.26 -15.08
C SER A 464 28.43 -2.37 -15.24
N PRO A 465 29.67 -2.24 -14.70
CA PRO A 465 30.72 -3.25 -14.87
C PRO A 465 30.28 -4.66 -14.46
N GLY A 466 30.65 -5.66 -15.26
CA GLY A 466 30.30 -7.06 -14.99
C GLY A 466 28.82 -7.41 -15.22
N THR A 467 28.01 -6.47 -15.73
CA THR A 467 26.61 -6.71 -16.05
C THR A 467 26.36 -6.67 -17.56
N ARG A 468 25.23 -7.24 -17.99
CA ARG A 468 24.75 -7.13 -19.39
C ARG A 468 24.14 -5.76 -19.73
N PHE A 469 24.10 -4.83 -18.77
CA PHE A 469 23.41 -3.55 -18.94
C PHE A 469 24.41 -2.43 -19.17
N ALA A 470 24.30 -1.79 -20.34
CA ALA A 470 25.05 -0.58 -20.65
C ALA A 470 24.74 0.54 -19.63
N LYS A 471 25.76 1.30 -19.22
CA LYS A 471 25.62 2.37 -18.23
C LYS A 471 24.55 3.39 -18.60
N GLU A 472 24.33 3.63 -19.88
CA GLU A 472 23.35 4.57 -20.43
C GLU A 472 21.90 4.20 -20.06
N ARG A 473 21.64 2.94 -19.70
CA ARG A 473 20.33 2.41 -19.30
C ARG A 473 20.05 2.46 -17.80
N LEU A 474 21.07 2.71 -16.98
CA LEU A 474 20.97 2.64 -15.51
C LEU A 474 20.52 3.98 -14.93
N TRP A 475 19.37 4.04 -14.26
CA TRP A 475 18.86 5.30 -13.70
C TRP A 475 18.57 5.18 -12.21
N HIS A 476 18.89 6.22 -11.43
CA HIS A 476 18.24 6.38 -10.14
C HIS A 476 16.84 6.94 -10.35
N VAL A 477 15.86 6.31 -9.71
CA VAL A 477 14.44 6.60 -9.85
C VAL A 477 13.85 6.93 -8.51
N GLU A 478 13.11 8.04 -8.43
CA GLU A 478 12.18 8.34 -7.36
C GLU A 478 10.76 8.23 -7.93
N VAL A 479 9.87 7.54 -7.21
CA VAL A 479 8.46 7.37 -7.58
C VAL A 479 7.59 7.73 -6.40
N GLN A 480 6.63 8.62 -6.62
CA GLN A 480 5.56 8.93 -5.68
C GLN A 480 4.27 8.25 -6.14
N PHE A 481 3.64 7.47 -5.27
CA PHE A 481 2.36 6.81 -5.51
C PHE A 481 1.20 7.57 -4.87
N ILE A 482 0.01 7.48 -5.51
CA ILE A 482 -1.27 8.00 -5.00
C ILE A 482 -1.84 7.09 -3.92
N ASP A 483 -1.52 5.80 -3.93
CA ASP A 483 -1.87 4.80 -2.91
C ASP A 483 -0.57 4.23 -2.31
N PRO A 484 -0.56 3.80 -1.04
CA PRO A 484 0.62 3.17 -0.45
C PRO A 484 1.01 1.88 -1.18
N VAL A 485 2.30 1.59 -1.25
CA VAL A 485 2.85 0.37 -1.85
C VAL A 485 3.72 -0.33 -0.80
N GLU A 486 3.56 -1.65 -0.68
CA GLU A 486 4.39 -2.48 0.19
C GLU A 486 5.68 -2.93 -0.50
N GLY A 487 6.69 -3.22 0.30
CA GLY A 487 8.00 -3.67 -0.15
C GLY A 487 8.19 -5.19 -0.19
N PRO A 488 9.36 -5.65 -0.67
CA PRO A 488 10.43 -4.83 -1.23
C PRO A 488 10.09 -4.39 -2.66
N LEU A 489 10.26 -3.11 -2.96
CA LEU A 489 10.03 -2.57 -4.31
C LEU A 489 11.30 -2.70 -5.16
N ILE A 490 11.21 -3.44 -6.26
CA ILE A 490 12.33 -3.69 -7.17
C ILE A 490 11.83 -3.57 -8.61
N ILE A 491 12.45 -2.69 -9.39
CA ILE A 491 11.99 -2.38 -10.77
C ILE A 491 13.09 -2.54 -11.81
N GLY A 492 12.67 -2.70 -13.07
CA GLY A 492 13.56 -2.76 -14.23
C GLY A 492 14.05 -4.18 -14.57
N ASP A 493 14.81 -4.26 -15.66
CA ASP A 493 15.29 -5.53 -16.24
C ASP A 493 16.36 -6.21 -15.38
N GLY A 494 16.96 -5.45 -14.45
CA GLY A 494 17.99 -5.89 -13.52
C GLY A 494 17.47 -6.46 -12.20
N ARG A 495 16.15 -6.60 -12.02
CA ARG A 495 15.51 -7.08 -10.78
C ARG A 495 15.91 -8.50 -10.35
N TYR A 496 16.47 -9.30 -11.25
CA TYR A 496 17.00 -10.64 -10.97
C TYR A 496 18.55 -10.68 -10.89
N LEU A 497 19.19 -9.50 -10.92
CA LEU A 497 20.65 -9.30 -10.93
C LEU A 497 21.06 -8.24 -9.90
N GLY A 498 20.28 -8.05 -8.83
CA GLY A 498 20.62 -7.13 -7.74
C GLY A 498 20.47 -5.63 -8.04
N LEU A 499 19.83 -5.26 -9.15
CA LEU A 499 19.60 -3.88 -9.55
C LEU A 499 18.13 -3.45 -9.41
N GLY A 500 17.90 -2.15 -9.26
CA GLY A 500 16.59 -1.54 -9.19
C GLY A 500 15.89 -1.63 -7.83
N LEU A 501 16.60 -2.01 -6.76
CA LEU A 501 16.08 -2.05 -5.40
C LEU A 501 15.78 -0.62 -4.92
N MET A 502 14.60 -0.43 -4.34
CA MET A 502 14.15 0.86 -3.81
C MET A 502 13.97 0.82 -2.30
N GLU A 503 14.29 1.93 -1.63
CA GLU A 503 13.95 2.20 -0.24
C GLU A 503 12.73 3.13 -0.18
N PRO A 504 11.76 2.88 0.72
CA PRO A 504 10.74 3.85 1.03
C PRO A 504 11.38 5.07 1.69
N VAL A 505 10.96 6.25 1.25
CA VAL A 505 11.32 7.49 1.90
C VAL A 505 10.26 7.76 2.94
N ARG A 506 10.61 7.50 4.19
CA ARG A 506 9.86 8.01 5.34
C ARG A 506 10.08 9.52 5.41
N ARG A 507 9.40 10.25 4.53
CA ARG A 507 9.13 11.66 4.79
C ARG A 507 8.15 11.62 5.94
N ALA A 508 8.63 11.92 7.14
CA ALA A 508 7.74 12.45 8.15
C ALA A 508 7.09 13.67 7.48
N THR A 509 5.84 13.52 7.04
CA THR A 509 5.18 14.53 6.20
C THR A 509 5.11 15.82 7.02
N GLU A 510 5.93 16.81 6.67
CA GLU A 510 6.02 18.05 7.46
C GLU A 510 4.84 19.00 7.15
N ALA A 511 4.10 18.71 6.07
CA ALA A 511 2.90 19.41 5.65
C ALA A 511 1.80 18.43 5.19
N PHE A 512 0.70 18.37 5.93
CA PHE A 512 -0.49 17.62 5.55
C PHE A 512 -1.49 18.54 4.88
N SER A 513 -2.12 18.05 3.83
CA SER A 513 -2.95 18.84 2.94
C SER A 513 -4.18 18.04 2.50
N PHE A 514 -5.34 18.70 2.52
CA PHE A 514 -6.63 18.10 2.15
C PHE A 514 -7.40 19.05 1.22
N SER A 515 -7.95 18.52 0.12
CA SER A 515 -8.95 19.23 -0.67
C SER A 515 -10.32 19.09 -0.01
N ILE A 516 -11.11 20.16 -0.05
CA ILE A 516 -12.51 20.20 0.33
C ILE A 516 -13.30 19.89 -0.94
N VAL A 517 -13.90 18.71 -0.99
CA VAL A 517 -14.63 18.20 -2.16
C VAL A 517 -16.07 18.68 -2.14
N ASP A 518 -16.67 18.78 -0.95
CA ASP A 518 -18.06 19.20 -0.77
C ASP A 518 -18.32 19.71 0.66
N GLY A 519 -19.49 20.32 0.88
CA GLY A 519 -20.06 20.63 2.19
C GLY A 519 -19.62 21.94 2.83
N LEU A 520 -18.87 22.78 2.11
CA LEU A 520 -18.46 24.12 2.54
C LEU A 520 -19.62 25.12 2.38
N ALA A 521 -19.98 25.81 3.46
CA ALA A 521 -21.00 26.85 3.44
C ALA A 521 -20.56 28.10 2.65
N LEU A 522 -21.52 28.95 2.27
CA LEU A 522 -21.26 30.25 1.65
C LEU A 522 -20.75 31.25 2.70
N HIS A 523 -19.79 32.10 2.32
CA HIS A 523 -19.20 33.17 3.16
C HIS A 523 -18.60 32.71 4.49
N VAL A 524 -17.62 31.81 4.42
CA VAL A 524 -16.95 31.23 5.58
C VAL A 524 -15.67 31.98 5.94
N ASN A 525 -15.43 32.18 7.24
CA ASN A 525 -14.17 32.70 7.74
C ASN A 525 -13.09 31.58 7.76
N PRO A 526 -11.95 31.75 7.06
CA PRO A 526 -10.86 30.77 7.05
C PRO A 526 -10.35 30.39 8.46
N GLU A 527 -10.34 31.34 9.41
CA GLU A 527 -9.88 31.08 10.78
C GLU A 527 -10.81 30.11 11.53
N GLU A 528 -12.12 30.12 11.24
CA GLU A 528 -13.08 29.20 11.86
C GLU A 528 -12.88 27.77 11.39
N VAL A 529 -12.64 27.59 10.09
CA VAL A 529 -12.34 26.27 9.51
C VAL A 529 -11.01 25.74 10.02
N ALA A 530 -9.98 26.58 10.07
CA ALA A 530 -8.68 26.21 10.63
C ALA A 530 -8.77 25.81 12.12
N ARG A 531 -9.61 26.49 12.92
CA ARG A 531 -9.88 26.11 14.31
C ARG A 531 -10.63 24.78 14.42
N ALA A 532 -11.57 24.51 13.53
CA ALA A 532 -12.26 23.22 13.48
C ALA A 532 -11.29 22.08 13.15
N LEU A 533 -10.47 22.28 12.12
CA LEU A 533 -9.41 21.34 11.75
C LEU A 533 -8.48 21.09 12.94
N ARG A 534 -8.00 22.14 13.59
CA ARG A 534 -7.14 22.02 14.79
C ARG A 534 -7.77 21.15 15.87
N ARG A 535 -9.05 21.34 16.20
CA ARG A 535 -9.75 20.51 17.20
C ARG A 535 -9.84 19.04 16.75
N ALA A 536 -10.16 18.80 15.48
CA ALA A 536 -10.23 17.45 14.93
C ALA A 536 -8.87 16.74 14.99
N VAL A 537 -7.78 17.43 14.59
CA VAL A 537 -6.42 16.88 14.68
C VAL A 537 -6.04 16.54 16.12
N MET A 538 -6.29 17.45 17.07
CA MET A 538 -6.01 17.18 18.48
C MET A 538 -6.78 15.96 19.01
N SER A 539 -8.05 15.80 18.62
CA SER A 539 -8.87 14.63 18.99
C SER A 539 -8.30 13.34 18.43
N ARG A 540 -7.96 13.32 17.14
CA ARG A 540 -7.42 12.13 16.47
C ARG A 540 -6.05 11.73 16.98
N VAL A 541 -5.18 12.70 17.28
CA VAL A 541 -3.88 12.41 17.91
C VAL A 541 -4.09 11.81 19.29
N GLN A 542 -5.03 12.34 20.09
CA GLN A 542 -5.33 11.80 21.42
C GLN A 542 -5.79 10.33 21.38
N GLU A 543 -6.49 9.89 20.32
CA GLU A 543 -6.91 8.49 20.10
C GLU A 543 -5.72 7.55 19.79
N ARG A 544 -4.60 8.08 19.32
CA ARG A 544 -3.38 7.31 19.03
C ARG A 544 -2.43 7.20 20.22
N LEU A 545 -2.63 7.99 21.26
CA LEU A 545 -1.81 7.95 22.47
C LEU A 545 -2.37 6.92 23.46
N ASP A 546 -1.50 6.42 24.35
CA ASP A 546 -1.90 5.51 25.43
C ASP A 546 -3.03 6.11 26.28
N ARG A 547 -3.90 5.23 26.79
CA ARG A 547 -5.04 5.64 27.62
C ARG A 547 -4.55 6.42 28.86
N GLY A 548 -4.93 7.70 28.95
CA GLY A 548 -4.54 8.59 30.04
C GLY A 548 -3.29 9.44 29.77
N ALA A 549 -2.62 9.26 28.62
CA ALA A 549 -1.52 10.11 28.20
C ALA A 549 -2.01 11.54 27.90
N ARG A 550 -1.26 12.55 28.34
CA ARG A 550 -1.53 13.96 28.04
C ARG A 550 -1.07 14.31 26.64
N LEU A 551 -1.88 15.08 25.91
CA LEU A 551 -1.55 15.56 24.57
C LEU A 551 -0.30 16.46 24.58
N PRO A 552 0.79 16.10 23.87
CA PRO A 552 2.02 16.89 23.86
C PRO A 552 1.83 18.33 23.36
N ALA A 553 2.67 19.24 23.88
CA ALA A 553 2.68 20.65 23.52
C ALA A 553 2.87 20.89 22.01
N PHE A 554 3.56 19.97 21.33
CA PHE A 554 3.71 19.96 19.87
C PHE A 554 2.37 19.99 19.11
N PHE A 555 1.34 19.30 19.62
CA PHE A 555 0.02 19.23 18.98
C PHE A 555 -0.93 20.31 19.50
N CYS A 556 -0.92 20.55 20.82
CA CYS A 556 -1.90 21.42 21.45
C CYS A 556 -1.45 22.87 21.59
N GLY A 557 -0.15 23.17 21.52
CA GLY A 557 0.38 24.51 21.76
C GLY A 557 0.25 25.01 23.20
N HIS A 558 -0.01 24.10 24.16
CA HIS A 558 -0.16 24.42 25.58
C HIS A 558 0.86 23.62 26.41
N THR A 559 1.27 24.18 27.54
CA THR A 559 2.10 23.51 28.55
C THR A 559 1.31 22.38 29.23
N PRO A 560 1.98 21.48 29.96
CA PRO A 560 1.29 20.47 30.77
C PRO A 560 0.35 21.05 31.84
N SER A 561 0.50 22.32 32.21
CA SER A 561 -0.39 23.04 33.14
C SER A 561 -1.61 23.69 32.44
N GLY A 562 -1.70 23.60 31.11
CA GLY A 562 -2.79 24.16 30.32
C GLY A 562 -2.60 25.62 29.92
N GLU A 563 -1.43 26.22 30.20
CA GLU A 563 -1.12 27.58 29.75
C GLU A 563 -0.68 27.58 28.28
N PRO A 564 -1.05 28.59 27.47
CA PRO A 564 -0.50 28.72 26.11
C PRO A 564 1.04 28.82 26.14
N LEU A 565 1.71 28.16 25.19
CA LEU A 565 3.16 28.33 25.03
C LEU A 565 3.48 29.82 24.77
N ARG A 566 4.44 30.36 25.53
CA ARG A 566 4.81 31.78 25.49
C ARG A 566 5.35 32.21 24.13
N GLU A 567 5.12 33.48 23.80
CA GLU A 567 5.55 34.12 22.55
C GLU A 567 7.07 33.97 22.34
N GLY A 568 7.45 33.41 21.19
CA GLY A 568 8.85 33.23 20.79
C GLY A 568 9.35 31.80 20.72
N ASN A 569 8.64 30.82 21.30
CA ASN A 569 9.01 29.40 21.26
C ASN A 569 7.85 28.53 20.75
N HIS A 570 7.34 28.89 19.57
CA HIS A 570 6.14 28.30 18.96
C HIS A 570 6.44 26.97 18.26
N ALA A 571 7.03 26.01 18.98
CA ALA A 571 7.36 24.67 18.50
C ALA A 571 6.12 23.75 18.46
N HIS A 572 5.04 24.21 17.83
CA HIS A 572 3.80 23.43 17.69
C HIS A 572 3.12 23.64 16.35
N LEU A 573 2.20 22.75 16.01
CA LEU A 573 1.50 22.73 14.72
C LEU A 573 0.82 24.07 14.39
N ALA A 574 0.85 24.42 13.12
CA ALA A 574 0.06 25.50 12.55
C ALA A 574 -1.02 24.94 11.62
N PHE A 575 -2.10 25.69 11.48
CA PHE A 575 -3.29 25.28 10.74
C PHE A 575 -3.69 26.40 9.81
N ALA A 576 -3.99 26.07 8.55
CA ALA A 576 -4.42 27.05 7.57
C ALA A 576 -5.55 26.51 6.69
N ALA A 577 -6.39 27.44 6.23
CA ALA A 577 -7.47 27.17 5.28
C ALA A 577 -7.32 28.10 4.07
N ASP A 578 -6.80 27.57 2.95
CA ASP A 578 -6.78 28.27 1.67
C ASP A 578 -8.12 28.04 0.96
N LEU A 579 -9.16 28.75 1.43
CA LEU A 579 -10.52 28.60 0.90
C LEU A 579 -10.64 28.98 -0.57
N ARG A 580 -9.71 29.78 -1.12
CA ARG A 580 -9.67 30.09 -2.56
C ARG A 580 -9.36 28.86 -3.41
N ARG A 581 -8.68 27.87 -2.83
CA ARG A 581 -8.37 26.58 -3.46
C ARG A 581 -9.11 25.41 -2.83
N SER A 582 -10.13 25.70 -2.01
CA SER A 582 -10.84 24.67 -1.25
C SER A 582 -9.88 23.73 -0.53
N ARG A 583 -8.91 24.26 0.22
CA ARG A 583 -7.81 23.46 0.77
C ARG A 583 -7.55 23.73 2.25
N LEU A 584 -7.25 22.66 2.99
CA LEU A 584 -6.87 22.67 4.39
C LEU A 584 -5.43 22.19 4.58
N LEU A 585 -4.72 22.77 5.54
CA LEU A 585 -3.31 22.51 5.80
C LEU A 585 -3.04 22.32 7.30
N VAL A 586 -2.22 21.32 7.62
CA VAL A 586 -1.57 21.12 8.93
C VAL A 586 -0.08 21.16 8.71
N LEU A 587 0.61 22.12 9.32
CA LEU A 587 2.01 22.41 9.05
C LEU A 587 2.85 22.23 10.31
N ALA A 588 3.96 21.52 10.18
CA ALA A 588 4.91 21.33 11.26
C ALA A 588 5.73 22.62 11.52
N PRO A 589 6.14 22.87 12.78
CA PRO A 589 6.83 24.11 13.14
C PRO A 589 8.18 24.27 12.44
N HIS A 590 8.99 23.20 12.35
CA HIS A 590 10.31 23.23 11.70
C HIS A 590 10.24 23.55 10.21
N LEU A 591 9.16 23.16 9.53
CA LEU A 591 8.92 23.51 8.13
C LEU A 591 8.71 25.01 7.95
N ILE A 592 7.91 25.64 8.83
CA ILE A 592 7.66 27.09 8.80
C ILE A 592 8.95 27.85 9.13
N GLU A 593 9.71 27.34 10.11
CA GLU A 593 10.99 27.87 10.59
C GLU A 593 12.17 27.57 9.65
N ALA A 594 11.94 26.87 8.53
CA ALA A 594 12.97 26.48 7.55
C ALA A 594 14.20 25.78 8.18
N ARG A 595 13.97 24.90 9.16
CA ARG A 595 14.99 24.11 9.84
C ARG A 595 14.69 22.62 9.76
N ALA A 596 15.71 21.79 10.03
CA ALA A 596 15.50 20.35 10.15
C ALA A 596 14.69 19.99 11.42
N PRO A 597 13.86 18.93 11.39
CA PRO A 597 13.19 18.42 12.57
C PRO A 597 14.19 17.81 13.56
N THR A 598 13.92 18.00 14.84
CA THR A 598 14.60 17.30 15.93
C THR A 598 14.19 15.82 15.98
N ARG A 599 14.93 15.00 16.74
CA ARG A 599 14.59 13.57 16.92
C ARG A 599 13.19 13.39 17.54
N GLN A 600 12.81 14.24 18.48
CA GLN A 600 11.51 14.19 19.13
C GLN A 600 10.38 14.59 18.17
N GLU A 601 10.59 15.65 17.37
CA GLU A 601 9.61 16.06 16.35
C GLU A 601 9.38 14.97 15.30
N ARG A 602 10.42 14.20 14.92
CA ARG A 602 10.25 13.05 14.01
C ARG A 602 9.22 12.03 14.54
N GLY A 603 9.33 11.63 15.81
CA GLY A 603 8.35 10.71 16.42
C GLY A 603 6.94 11.32 16.54
N TYR A 604 6.83 12.63 16.77
CA TYR A 604 5.53 13.31 16.76
C TYR A 604 4.91 13.40 15.36
N LEU A 605 5.72 13.55 14.31
CA LEU A 605 5.24 13.53 12.94
C LEU A 605 4.74 12.14 12.52
N GLU A 606 5.38 11.06 12.96
CA GLU A 606 4.88 9.69 12.76
C GLU A 606 3.51 9.50 13.43
N THR A 607 3.37 9.96 14.69
CA THR A 607 2.08 9.96 15.40
C THR A 607 1.02 10.79 14.66
N LEU A 608 1.41 11.95 14.12
CA LEU A 608 0.51 12.84 13.38
C LEU A 608 0.04 12.21 12.07
N ASP A 609 0.94 11.57 11.32
CA ASP A 609 0.65 10.89 10.07
C ASP A 609 -0.40 9.78 10.29
N ALA A 610 -0.16 8.90 11.27
CA ALA A 610 -1.10 7.87 11.67
C ALA A 610 -2.44 8.43 12.19
N ALA A 611 -2.43 9.56 12.89
CA ALA A 611 -3.65 10.22 13.36
C ALA A 611 -4.48 10.81 12.22
N LEU A 612 -3.83 11.32 11.16
CA LEU A 612 -4.51 11.95 10.03
C LEU A 612 -4.94 10.96 8.94
N GLU A 613 -4.46 9.73 8.99
CA GLU A 613 -4.93 8.65 8.12
C GLU A 613 -6.47 8.50 8.21
N GLY A 614 -7.14 8.45 7.05
CA GLY A 614 -8.59 8.32 6.95
C GLY A 614 -9.39 9.56 7.36
N LEU A 615 -8.77 10.74 7.48
CA LEU A 615 -9.51 12.00 7.67
C LEU A 615 -10.25 12.38 6.38
N THR A 616 -11.49 11.91 6.25
CA THR A 616 -12.35 12.13 5.07
C THR A 616 -13.54 13.05 5.35
N ASP A 617 -13.82 13.39 6.61
CA ASP A 617 -14.82 14.38 6.95
C ASP A 617 -14.40 15.31 8.11
N LEU A 618 -14.82 16.59 8.02
CA LEU A 618 -14.58 17.60 9.05
C LEU A 618 -15.87 18.35 9.37
N ARG A 619 -16.30 18.27 10.63
CA ARG A 619 -17.42 19.08 11.14
C ARG A 619 -16.92 20.47 11.56
N ALA A 620 -17.21 21.48 10.75
CA ALA A 620 -16.72 22.85 10.91
C ALA A 620 -17.78 23.84 11.43
N GLY A 621 -18.79 23.36 12.15
CA GLY A 621 -19.83 24.22 12.74
C GLY A 621 -20.62 24.97 11.67
N ALA A 622 -20.72 26.29 11.77
CA ALA A 622 -21.41 27.14 10.78
C ALA A 622 -20.79 27.06 9.37
N ALA A 623 -19.53 26.64 9.26
CA ALA A 623 -18.86 26.43 7.98
C ALA A 623 -19.29 25.13 7.26
N GLY A 624 -20.06 24.26 7.91
CA GLY A 624 -20.62 23.04 7.32
C GLY A 624 -19.92 21.75 7.73
N ARG A 625 -20.29 20.65 7.07
CA ARG A 625 -19.67 19.33 7.20
C ARG A 625 -18.89 19.05 5.93
N LEU A 626 -17.58 19.26 5.98
CA LEU A 626 -16.70 19.21 4.82
C LEU A 626 -16.34 17.76 4.49
N LEU A 627 -16.51 17.35 3.23
CA LEU A 627 -15.91 16.12 2.70
C LEU A 627 -14.49 16.42 2.24
N LEU A 628 -13.54 15.59 2.66
CA LEU A 628 -12.12 15.80 2.48
C LEU A 628 -11.48 14.66 1.68
N GLU A 629 -10.56 15.02 0.80
CA GLU A 629 -9.66 14.09 0.14
C GLU A 629 -8.19 14.48 0.41
N PRO A 630 -7.28 13.53 0.68
CA PRO A 630 -5.87 13.83 0.79
C PRO A 630 -5.34 14.45 -0.50
N LEU A 631 -4.65 15.59 -0.38
CA LEU A 631 -4.08 16.32 -1.52
C LEU A 631 -2.56 16.41 -1.35
N PRO A 632 -1.75 15.64 -2.11
CA PRO A 632 -0.29 15.69 -2.03
C PRO A 632 0.25 17.11 -2.25
N VAL A 633 1.23 17.50 -1.43
CA VAL A 633 2.00 18.74 -1.62
C VAL A 633 3.18 18.43 -2.52
N MET A 634 3.29 19.12 -3.66
CA MET A 634 4.45 19.08 -4.54
C MET A 634 5.21 20.40 -4.37
N PRO A 635 6.25 20.47 -3.53
CA PRO A 635 6.81 21.75 -3.10
C PRO A 635 7.25 22.68 -4.24
N ASP A 636 7.78 22.13 -5.32
CA ASP A 636 8.29 22.92 -6.45
C ASP A 636 7.18 23.48 -7.36
N GLU A 637 5.98 22.90 -7.31
CA GLU A 637 4.84 23.27 -8.16
C GLU A 637 3.73 24.00 -7.39
N ASP A 638 3.69 23.83 -6.07
CA ASP A 638 2.65 24.36 -5.20
C ASP A 638 2.91 25.82 -4.84
N ARG A 639 1.98 26.73 -5.17
CA ARG A 639 2.15 28.17 -4.91
C ARG A 639 2.30 28.54 -3.43
N LEU A 640 2.04 27.64 -2.49
CA LEU A 640 2.32 27.89 -1.07
C LEU A 640 3.75 27.49 -0.67
N PHE A 641 4.44 26.68 -1.48
CA PHE A 641 5.73 26.09 -1.13
C PHE A 641 6.85 26.46 -2.13
N ALA A 642 6.50 26.64 -3.40
CA ALA A 642 7.44 26.87 -4.48
C ALA A 642 8.28 28.12 -4.22
N PRO A 643 9.60 28.07 -4.49
CA PRO A 643 10.46 29.23 -4.37
C PRO A 643 9.94 30.42 -5.19
N SER A 644 9.74 31.56 -4.54
CA SER A 644 9.32 32.79 -5.22
C SER A 644 9.95 34.02 -4.59
N GLN A 645 10.19 35.05 -5.41
CA GLN A 645 10.57 36.38 -4.94
C GLN A 645 9.36 37.19 -4.46
N HIS A 646 8.16 36.89 -4.95
CA HIS A 646 6.95 37.66 -4.69
C HIS A 646 5.93 36.83 -3.96
N TRP A 647 5.51 37.32 -2.79
CA TRP A 647 4.53 36.65 -1.93
C TRP A 647 3.42 37.62 -1.55
N GLU A 648 2.18 37.16 -1.57
CA GLU A 648 1.02 37.96 -1.14
C GLU A 648 0.24 37.17 -0.09
N SER A 649 -0.24 37.85 0.95
CA SER A 649 -1.02 37.19 2.00
C SER A 649 -2.29 36.57 1.40
N VAL A 650 -2.72 35.44 1.93
CA VAL A 650 -3.96 34.72 1.58
C VAL A 650 -4.99 34.91 2.67
N THR A 651 -4.54 34.97 3.92
CA THR A 651 -5.34 35.33 5.09
C THR A 651 -4.81 36.60 5.74
N ASP A 652 -5.60 37.23 6.60
CA ASP A 652 -5.22 38.49 7.24
C ASP A 652 -4.02 38.26 8.17
N TYR A 653 -3.01 39.12 8.06
CA TYR A 653 -1.87 39.15 8.95
C TYR A 653 -2.23 39.93 10.21
N ARG A 654 -1.96 39.35 11.39
CA ARG A 654 -2.13 40.04 12.68
C ARG A 654 -0.77 40.17 13.37
N PRO A 655 -0.37 41.38 13.79
CA PRO A 655 0.94 41.59 14.35
C PRO A 655 1.11 40.85 15.68
N THR A 656 2.32 40.37 15.96
CA THR A 656 2.65 39.71 17.22
C THR A 656 2.82 40.70 18.36
N ARG A 657 3.31 41.91 18.06
CA ARG A 657 3.46 43.00 19.03
C ARG A 657 2.92 44.32 18.47
N HIS A 658 2.28 45.10 19.33
CA HIS A 658 1.87 46.46 18.98
C HIS A 658 3.04 47.42 19.14
N ALA A 659 3.60 47.89 18.02
CA ALA A 659 4.56 48.99 18.03
C ALA A 659 3.86 50.26 18.55
N LYS A 660 4.43 50.88 19.58
CA LYS A 660 3.86 52.09 20.19
C LYS A 660 4.29 53.32 19.38
N ARG A 661 3.37 54.28 19.20
CA ARG A 661 3.62 55.61 18.58
C ARG A 661 3.99 55.60 17.09
N VAL A 662 3.47 54.64 16.33
CA VAL A 662 3.58 54.56 14.85
C VAL A 662 2.21 54.27 14.24
N GLY A 663 2.00 54.65 12.98
CA GLY A 663 0.75 54.37 12.25
C GLY A 663 0.53 52.87 12.04
N PRO A 664 -0.73 52.40 11.87
CA PRO A 664 -1.04 50.97 11.71
C PRO A 664 -0.27 50.27 10.59
N ALA A 665 -0.08 50.92 9.44
CA ALA A 665 0.67 50.36 8.32
C ALA A 665 2.16 50.16 8.67
N ASP A 666 2.81 51.17 9.24
CA ASP A 666 4.22 51.09 9.67
C ASP A 666 4.41 50.04 10.76
N ALA A 667 3.44 49.91 11.67
CA ALA A 667 3.46 48.90 12.72
C ALA A 667 3.37 47.47 12.15
N LEU A 668 2.60 47.25 11.07
CA LEU A 668 2.59 45.96 10.36
C LEU A 668 3.97 45.66 9.75
N VAL A 669 4.58 46.64 9.08
CA VAL A 669 5.90 46.48 8.44
C VAL A 669 6.97 46.11 9.48
N ILE A 670 7.04 46.85 10.58
CA ILE A 670 8.01 46.61 11.67
C ILE A 670 7.86 45.18 12.23
N ASP A 671 6.63 44.72 12.47
CA ASP A 671 6.37 43.40 13.04
C ASP A 671 6.68 42.28 12.04
N VAL A 672 6.37 42.45 10.74
CA VAL A 672 6.72 41.49 9.67
C VAL A 672 8.24 41.33 9.57
N LEU A 673 9.01 42.43 9.56
CA LEU A 673 10.47 42.37 9.51
C LEU A 673 11.06 41.68 10.75
N ALA A 674 10.46 41.88 11.92
CA ALA A 674 10.85 41.17 13.13
C ALA A 674 10.55 39.65 13.02
N GLU A 675 9.40 39.27 12.48
CA GLU A 675 9.02 37.88 12.25
C GLU A 675 9.94 37.17 11.24
N MET A 676 10.33 37.84 10.15
CA MET A 676 11.25 37.29 9.15
C MET A 676 12.62 37.01 9.75
N ARG A 677 13.18 37.95 10.51
CA ARG A 677 14.43 37.76 11.24
C ARG A 677 14.36 36.61 12.24
N ARG A 678 13.24 36.48 12.98
CA ARG A 678 13.02 35.39 13.93
C ARG A 678 13.03 34.02 13.26
N GLN A 679 12.56 33.93 12.01
CA GLN A 679 12.57 32.69 11.21
C GLN A 679 13.88 32.47 10.45
N GLY A 680 14.90 33.32 10.64
CA GLY A 680 16.16 33.23 9.90
C GLY A 680 16.02 33.51 8.39
N ARG A 681 14.92 34.15 7.97
CA ARG A 681 14.65 34.48 6.58
C ARG A 681 15.24 35.86 6.22
N PRO A 682 15.67 36.07 4.96
CA PRO A 682 16.10 37.38 4.50
C PRO A 682 14.99 38.43 4.67
N GLU A 683 15.34 39.67 4.96
CA GLU A 683 14.36 40.76 5.06
C GLU A 683 13.76 41.08 3.68
N PRO A 684 12.43 40.99 3.51
CA PRO A 684 11.76 41.43 2.29
C PRO A 684 11.50 42.94 2.29
N ASP A 685 11.27 43.49 1.11
CA ASP A 685 10.50 44.72 0.97
C ASP A 685 9.01 44.43 1.22
N VAL A 686 8.35 45.23 2.06
CA VAL A 686 6.99 44.99 2.57
C VAL A 686 6.05 46.08 2.09
N GLU A 687 5.09 45.70 1.25
CA GLU A 687 4.02 46.56 0.76
C GLU A 687 2.71 46.24 1.52
N VAL A 688 2.14 47.24 2.20
CA VAL A 688 0.84 47.11 2.88
C VAL A 688 -0.28 47.38 1.89
N LEU A 689 -1.05 46.34 1.56
CA LEU A 689 -2.14 46.41 0.58
C LEU A 689 -3.44 46.93 1.21
N GLU A 690 -3.71 46.53 2.46
CA GLU A 690 -4.93 46.89 3.18
C GLU A 690 -4.66 46.87 4.68
N VAL A 691 -5.28 47.79 5.42
CA VAL A 691 -5.32 47.79 6.88
C VAL A 691 -6.77 47.71 7.33
N ARG A 692 -7.04 46.83 8.30
CA ARG A 692 -8.36 46.63 8.88
C ARG A 692 -8.30 46.79 10.38
N ASP A 693 -9.33 47.43 10.94
CA ASP A 693 -9.51 47.47 12.38
C ASP A 693 -9.92 46.08 12.90
N GLY A 694 -9.23 45.63 13.94
CA GLY A 694 -9.50 44.39 14.64
C GLY A 694 -10.29 44.62 15.92
N GLN A 695 -10.81 43.53 16.51
CA GLN A 695 -11.48 43.61 17.81
C GLN A 695 -10.52 44.09 18.90
N ARG A 696 -11.04 44.87 19.87
CA ARG A 696 -10.32 45.39 21.04
C ARG A 696 -9.14 46.32 20.71
N GLY A 697 -9.23 47.11 19.64
CA GLY A 697 -8.23 48.12 19.29
C GLY A 697 -6.95 47.55 18.66
N GLY A 698 -6.96 46.29 18.23
CA GLY A 698 -5.92 45.73 17.36
C GLY A 698 -6.17 46.08 15.89
N PHE A 699 -5.22 45.76 15.02
CA PHE A 699 -5.38 45.90 13.56
C PHE A 699 -4.85 44.64 12.86
N ALA A 700 -5.36 44.39 11.66
CA ALA A 700 -4.92 43.32 10.77
C ALA A 700 -4.62 43.92 9.39
N GLY A 701 -3.89 43.19 8.55
CA GLY A 701 -3.57 43.70 7.22
C GLY A 701 -3.37 42.65 6.14
N ARG A 702 -3.49 43.13 4.90
CA ARG A 702 -3.12 42.42 3.68
C ARG A 702 -1.77 42.94 3.24
N LEU A 703 -0.84 42.05 2.91
CA LEU A 703 0.56 42.39 2.71
C LEU A 703 1.10 41.72 1.46
N ARG A 704 2.04 42.38 0.79
CA ARG A 704 2.91 41.79 -0.23
C ARG A 704 4.36 41.89 0.20
N LEU A 705 5.10 40.79 0.05
CA LEU A 705 6.51 40.67 0.38
C LEU A 705 7.31 40.46 -0.90
N ARG A 706 8.42 41.19 -1.05
CA ARG A 706 9.35 41.05 -2.17
C ARG A 706 10.76 40.74 -1.66
N PHE A 707 11.26 39.57 -1.98
CA PHE A 707 12.60 39.13 -1.59
C PHE A 707 13.58 39.34 -2.74
N LYS A 708 14.83 39.70 -2.41
CA LYS A 708 15.93 39.81 -3.39
C LYS A 708 16.27 38.47 -4.06
N ILE A 709 16.11 37.37 -3.33
CA ILE A 709 16.36 35.99 -3.78
C ILE A 709 15.09 35.19 -3.52
N ALA A 710 14.71 34.31 -4.44
CA ALA A 710 13.54 33.46 -4.29
C ALA A 710 13.60 32.68 -2.96
N GLN A 711 12.54 32.79 -2.17
CA GLN A 711 12.39 32.08 -0.90
C GLN A 711 11.38 30.95 -1.07
N ALA A 712 11.71 29.75 -0.57
CA ALA A 712 10.76 28.64 -0.48
C ALA A 712 9.76 28.89 0.65
N GLY A 713 8.50 28.51 0.40
CA GLY A 713 7.45 28.49 1.40
C GLY A 713 7.44 27.21 2.25
N PRO A 714 6.46 27.04 3.16
CA PRO A 714 5.36 27.96 3.41
C PRO A 714 5.79 29.19 4.21
N ILE A 715 5.29 30.36 3.81
CA ILE A 715 5.40 31.59 4.60
C ILE A 715 4.12 31.75 5.42
N LEU A 716 4.23 31.52 6.72
CA LEU A 716 3.14 31.60 7.68
C LEU A 716 3.63 32.32 8.96
N ILE A 717 3.18 33.56 9.15
CA ILE A 717 3.71 34.48 10.16
C ILE A 717 2.60 35.21 10.93
N GLY A 718 2.94 35.83 12.05
CA GLY A 718 2.00 36.64 12.83
C GLY A 718 1.25 35.88 13.91
N ARG A 719 0.48 36.63 14.71
CA ARG A 719 -0.13 36.15 15.97
C ARG A 719 -1.15 35.03 15.78
N SER A 720 -1.91 35.05 14.69
CA SER A 720 -2.97 34.07 14.42
C SER A 720 -2.54 32.91 13.53
N ARG A 721 -1.23 32.70 13.31
CA ARG A 721 -0.71 31.62 12.45
C ARG A 721 -1.14 30.20 12.85
N HIS A 722 -1.37 29.96 14.14
CA HIS A 722 -1.85 28.66 14.64
C HIS A 722 -3.37 28.50 14.53
N PHE A 723 -4.06 29.52 14.03
CA PHE A 723 -5.52 29.62 13.90
C PHE A 723 -5.96 30.08 12.50
N GLY A 724 -5.12 29.94 11.48
CA GLY A 724 -5.47 30.24 10.08
C GLY A 724 -5.06 31.61 9.55
N GLY A 725 -4.50 32.51 10.37
CA GLY A 725 -4.06 33.84 9.93
C GLY A 725 -2.64 33.90 9.37
N GLY A 726 -2.33 34.96 8.62
CA GLY A 726 -0.98 35.28 8.14
C GLY A 726 -0.34 34.27 7.17
N LEU A 727 -1.15 33.53 6.40
CA LEU A 727 -0.67 32.67 5.32
C LEU A 727 -0.31 33.51 4.10
N PHE A 728 0.77 33.17 3.38
CA PHE A 728 1.15 33.81 2.12
C PHE A 728 1.26 32.78 0.98
N ARG A 729 1.07 33.26 -0.25
CA ARG A 729 1.25 32.49 -1.49
C ARG A 729 2.17 33.22 -2.47
N SER A 730 2.85 32.48 -3.32
CA SER A 730 3.61 33.05 -4.42
C SER A 730 2.69 33.76 -5.43
N VAL A 731 3.18 34.89 -5.94
CA VAL A 731 2.57 35.65 -7.03
C VAL A 731 3.47 35.45 -8.26
N GLY A 732 2.97 34.67 -9.22
CA GLY A 732 3.70 34.20 -10.39
C GLY A 732 2.82 33.31 -11.26
#